data_AF-A0A0R0AU23-F1
#
_entry.id   AF-A0A0R0AU23-F1
#
_cell.length_a   1.000
_cell.length_b   1.000
_cell.length_c   1.000
_cell.angle_alpha   90.00
_cell.angle_beta   90.00
_cell.angle_gamma   90.00
#
_symmetry.space_group_name_H-M   'P 1'
#
loop_
_entity.id
_entity.type
_entity.pdbx_description
1 polymer ?
#
loop_
_entity_poly.entity_id
_entity_poly.type
_entity_poly.pdbx_seq_one_letter_code
_entity_poly.pdbx_strand_id
1 'polypeptide(L)'
;MNAPLFPISPLLPQIQHQLAVQPRLVLEAPPGAGKTTQVPLALLDAPWLQGRKIILLEPRRVAARSAALFMARQLGEEVGGTVGYRIRFENKVSARTRIEVVTEGILTRMLQDDPMLEEVGAILFDEFHERHLSGDLGLALALDVQAQLRDDLRLVVMSATLDGERLARFLDAPRLSSEGRSYPVAIGHFPARRDEALELQVRRAVQQALAEHPGDLLVFLPGQREIARVQAGLQESLDGNVEVLALHGELPVEQQARVLQAASDGRRRVVLATNVAESSVTLPGVRVVIDSGQAREPRYDPNSGFTRLDVVAIAQASADQRAGRAGRVAEGVAWRLWPQSQRLEPQRRAEIDQVELAGLALELAAWGSSDLRFLDPPPAGPMGAARELLQRLGALSGSGAITALGRRVLALGTHPRMAAMLLAAPDARAQALAADLAALLEARDPLRQGGDALAARWRALAAFRNGRAPGDANRSGLAAIDAAAKQWRRRLRCEATPPASIEAHELGDLLAHAFPDRIGFQHPSDPLRYLLANGRSARLHELSDLRGEPWLVASELRFEARDALLLRAAPVDEDQLRKAWPERFVTEDVVRWNSERRALVALRETRFDRIVLDSRSAGRVDPQHAAQALTDAVAELGPQALPWTEGLRQWQARVESLRRWMPELGLPDCSDAALLANRTQWLQPAFAGKSRLDALDEASFGEALKSPLEWSQRQLVERHAPTRITVPSGLERPISYALDSESGDPLPPVLAVKLQELFGLADTPRIADGRVPLTLHLLSPGGRPLQVTQDLRNFWENTYAEVKKEMKGRYPRHPWPDDPWTATATHRAKPRGT
;
A
#
# COMPACT_ATOMS: atom_id res chain seq x y z
N MET A 1 -17.96 1.99 -51.39
CA MET A 1 -16.84 1.33 -50.69
C MET A 1 -17.46 0.48 -49.59
N ASN A 2 -17.21 -0.83 -49.57
CA ASN A 2 -17.71 -1.70 -48.49
C ASN A 2 -17.09 -1.23 -47.16
N ALA A 3 -17.93 -0.98 -46.15
CA ALA A 3 -17.44 -0.67 -44.81
C ALA A 3 -16.57 -1.84 -44.30
N PRO A 4 -15.42 -1.57 -43.65
CA PRO A 4 -14.58 -2.63 -43.11
C PRO A 4 -15.34 -3.44 -42.06
N LEU A 5 -15.43 -4.76 -42.26
CA LEU A 5 -16.03 -5.69 -41.31
C LEU A 5 -15.09 -5.90 -40.11
N PHE A 6 -15.47 -5.34 -38.95
CA PHE A 6 -14.74 -5.51 -37.69
C PHE A 6 -15.06 -6.86 -37.02
N PRO A 7 -14.11 -7.51 -36.33
CA PRO A 7 -14.35 -8.75 -35.60
C PRO A 7 -15.48 -8.67 -34.57
N ILE A 8 -15.69 -7.50 -33.96
CA ILE A 8 -16.77 -7.30 -32.99
C ILE A 8 -18.16 -7.18 -33.62
N SER A 9 -18.28 -6.95 -34.93
CA SER A 9 -19.56 -6.64 -35.59
C SER A 9 -20.67 -7.67 -35.30
N PRO A 10 -20.42 -8.99 -35.32
CA PRO A 10 -21.45 -9.99 -35.00
C PRO A 10 -21.95 -9.93 -33.55
N LEU A 11 -21.15 -9.36 -32.64
CA LEU A 11 -21.44 -9.28 -31.20
C LEU A 11 -22.24 -8.03 -30.84
N LEU A 12 -22.27 -7.00 -31.70
CA LEU A 12 -22.96 -5.72 -31.42
C LEU A 12 -24.45 -5.88 -31.08
N PRO A 13 -25.25 -6.70 -31.78
CA PRO A 13 -26.66 -6.91 -31.42
C PRO A 13 -26.82 -7.56 -30.03
N GLN A 14 -25.91 -8.48 -29.68
CA GLN A 14 -25.92 -9.12 -28.36
C GLN A 14 -25.53 -8.13 -27.25
N ILE A 15 -24.56 -7.24 -27.50
CA ILE A 15 -24.18 -6.15 -26.58
C ILE A 15 -25.39 -5.24 -26.30
N GLN A 16 -26.08 -4.79 -27.36
CA GLN A 16 -27.28 -3.95 -27.24
C GLN A 16 -28.39 -4.66 -26.44
N HIS A 17 -28.63 -5.93 -26.73
CA HIS A 17 -29.63 -6.74 -26.04
C HIS A 17 -29.30 -6.91 -24.55
N GLN A 18 -28.06 -7.27 -24.21
CA GLN A 18 -27.64 -7.45 -22.82
C GLN A 18 -27.78 -6.15 -22.02
N LEU A 19 -27.38 -5.01 -22.58
CA LEU A 19 -27.52 -3.71 -21.91
C LEU A 19 -28.96 -3.20 -21.80
N ALA A 20 -29.88 -3.72 -22.62
CA ALA A 20 -31.31 -3.47 -22.46
C ALA A 20 -31.91 -4.28 -21.30
N VAL A 21 -31.36 -5.47 -21.03
CA VAL A 21 -31.82 -6.36 -19.95
C VAL A 21 -31.19 -6.02 -18.60
N GLN A 22 -29.91 -5.64 -18.59
CA GLN A 22 -29.14 -5.42 -17.37
C GLN A 22 -28.18 -4.23 -17.51
N PRO A 23 -27.94 -3.47 -16.42
CA PRO A 23 -27.26 -2.18 -16.50
C PRO A 23 -25.72 -2.30 -16.55
N ARG A 24 -25.16 -3.51 -16.53
CA ARG A 24 -23.72 -3.75 -16.53
C ARG A 24 -23.32 -4.78 -17.58
N LEU A 25 -22.13 -4.63 -18.15
CA LEU A 25 -21.56 -5.58 -19.11
C LEU A 25 -20.03 -5.60 -19.02
N VAL A 26 -19.44 -6.79 -19.07
CA VAL A 26 -18.01 -6.98 -19.32
C VAL A 26 -17.82 -7.44 -20.77
N LEU A 27 -17.01 -6.70 -21.50
CA LEU A 27 -16.64 -7.01 -22.87
C LEU A 27 -15.15 -7.32 -22.95
N GLU A 28 -14.83 -8.56 -23.30
CA GLU A 28 -13.48 -8.95 -23.66
C GLU A 28 -13.30 -8.91 -25.17
N ALA A 29 -12.33 -8.14 -25.64
CA ALA A 29 -11.97 -8.12 -27.05
C ALA A 29 -10.52 -7.67 -27.21
N PRO A 30 -9.70 -8.37 -28.01
CA PRO A 30 -8.33 -7.97 -28.21
C PRO A 30 -8.24 -6.62 -28.95
N PRO A 31 -7.13 -5.88 -28.79
CA PRO A 31 -6.96 -4.61 -29.45
C PRO A 31 -7.05 -4.76 -30.97
N GLY A 32 -7.82 -3.89 -31.63
CA GLY A 32 -8.10 -3.97 -33.07
C GLY A 32 -9.38 -4.75 -33.44
N ALA A 33 -10.03 -5.43 -32.49
CA ALA A 33 -11.33 -6.06 -32.73
C ALA A 33 -12.47 -5.06 -32.99
N GLY A 34 -12.28 -3.79 -32.62
CA GLY A 34 -13.25 -2.70 -32.82
C GLY A 34 -14.03 -2.29 -31.57
N LYS A 35 -13.68 -2.79 -30.36
CA LYS A 35 -14.39 -2.46 -29.10
C LYS A 35 -14.55 -0.95 -28.87
N THR A 36 -13.46 -0.22 -28.97
CA THR A 36 -13.39 1.24 -28.76
C THR A 36 -14.19 2.03 -29.78
N THR A 37 -14.19 1.60 -31.04
CA THR A 37 -14.65 2.42 -32.17
C THR A 37 -16.00 2.01 -32.72
N GLN A 38 -16.48 0.81 -32.39
CA GLN A 38 -17.76 0.28 -32.87
C GLN A 38 -18.82 0.22 -31.77
N VAL A 39 -18.44 -0.12 -30.53
CA VAL A 39 -19.41 -0.27 -29.44
C VAL A 39 -20.12 1.05 -29.11
N PRO A 40 -19.42 2.19 -28.92
CA PRO A 40 -20.12 3.45 -28.62
C PRO A 40 -21.09 3.86 -29.74
N LEU A 41 -20.68 3.69 -31.00
CA LEU A 41 -21.53 4.01 -32.16
C LEU A 41 -22.78 3.13 -32.22
N ALA A 42 -22.64 1.82 -31.97
CA ALA A 42 -23.77 0.90 -31.95
C ALA A 42 -24.77 1.23 -30.82
N LEU A 43 -24.34 1.86 -29.74
CA LEU A 43 -25.22 2.19 -28.62
C LEU A 43 -25.97 3.52 -28.78
N LEU A 44 -25.63 4.37 -29.76
CA LEU A 44 -26.22 5.70 -29.94
C LEU A 44 -27.75 5.71 -30.07
N ASP A 45 -28.28 4.69 -30.74
CA ASP A 45 -29.71 4.53 -31.04
C ASP A 45 -30.39 3.50 -30.12
N ALA A 46 -29.70 3.06 -29.07
CA ALA A 46 -30.29 2.12 -28.11
C ALA A 46 -31.51 2.77 -27.42
N PRO A 47 -32.68 2.11 -27.37
CA PRO A 47 -33.90 2.73 -26.81
C PRO A 47 -33.75 3.21 -25.37
N TRP A 48 -32.97 2.49 -24.56
CA TRP A 48 -32.72 2.84 -23.16
C TRP A 48 -31.85 4.10 -23.00
N LEU A 49 -31.11 4.50 -24.03
CA LEU A 49 -30.25 5.68 -23.98
C LEU A 49 -31.06 6.98 -24.08
N GLN A 50 -32.26 6.95 -24.68
CA GLN A 50 -33.19 8.09 -24.76
C GLN A 50 -32.54 9.41 -25.24
N GLY A 51 -31.59 9.31 -26.18
CA GLY A 51 -30.87 10.49 -26.69
C GLY A 51 -29.81 11.08 -25.75
N ARG A 52 -29.55 10.47 -24.58
CA ARG A 52 -28.49 10.86 -23.64
C ARG A 52 -27.08 10.53 -24.17
N LYS A 53 -26.07 11.11 -23.54
CA LYS A 53 -24.66 10.95 -23.89
C LYS A 53 -24.09 9.62 -23.43
N ILE A 54 -23.05 9.18 -24.12
CA ILE A 54 -22.16 8.09 -23.75
C ILE A 54 -20.80 8.70 -23.43
N ILE A 55 -20.27 8.40 -22.25
CA ILE A 55 -18.88 8.70 -21.92
C ILE A 55 -18.03 7.47 -22.22
N LEU A 56 -16.97 7.64 -23.00
CA LEU A 56 -15.96 6.62 -23.23
C LEU A 56 -14.65 7.03 -22.54
N LEU A 57 -14.29 6.33 -21.48
CA LEU A 57 -13.01 6.52 -20.81
C LEU A 57 -11.90 5.80 -21.59
N GLU A 58 -10.84 6.54 -21.87
CA GLU A 58 -9.62 6.09 -22.52
C GLU A 58 -8.40 6.54 -21.69
N PRO A 59 -7.56 5.61 -21.19
CA PRO A 59 -6.48 5.96 -20.25
C PRO A 59 -5.43 6.91 -20.86
N ARG A 60 -5.24 6.84 -22.18
CA ARG A 60 -4.17 7.56 -22.88
C ARG A 60 -4.76 8.71 -23.70
N ARG A 61 -4.22 9.92 -23.53
CA ARG A 61 -4.61 11.11 -24.32
C ARG A 61 -4.60 10.87 -25.84
N VAL A 62 -3.56 10.18 -26.31
CA VAL A 62 -3.38 9.86 -27.75
C VAL A 62 -4.46 8.91 -28.24
N ALA A 63 -4.80 7.90 -27.43
CA ALA A 63 -5.86 6.95 -27.72
C ALA A 63 -7.22 7.62 -27.76
N ALA A 64 -7.55 8.41 -26.73
CA ALA A 64 -8.80 9.17 -26.63
C ALA A 64 -9.05 10.02 -27.88
N ARG A 65 -8.04 10.81 -28.29
CA ARG A 65 -8.13 11.65 -29.50
C ARG A 65 -8.25 10.81 -30.78
N SER A 66 -7.47 9.75 -30.91
CA SER A 66 -7.47 8.89 -32.10
C SER A 66 -8.79 8.15 -32.25
N ALA A 67 -9.36 7.64 -31.15
CA ALA A 67 -10.66 7.00 -31.11
C ALA A 67 -11.78 7.96 -31.54
N ALA A 68 -11.81 9.17 -30.97
CA ALA A 68 -12.79 10.20 -31.34
C ALA A 68 -12.70 10.58 -32.84
N LEU A 69 -11.49 10.82 -33.35
CA LEU A 69 -11.25 11.12 -34.77
C LEU A 69 -11.70 9.98 -35.68
N PHE A 70 -11.40 8.74 -35.30
CA PHE A 70 -11.78 7.57 -36.08
C PHE A 70 -13.31 7.39 -36.12
N MET A 71 -13.98 7.51 -34.98
CA MET A 71 -15.45 7.42 -34.91
C MET A 71 -16.14 8.55 -35.69
N ALA A 72 -15.70 9.80 -35.56
CA ALA A 72 -16.26 10.93 -36.32
C ALA A 72 -16.14 10.72 -37.83
N ARG A 73 -14.98 10.24 -38.31
CA ARG A 73 -14.78 9.93 -39.73
C ARG A 73 -15.70 8.83 -40.25
N GLN A 74 -16.01 7.82 -39.43
CA GLN A 74 -16.97 6.77 -39.82
C GLN A 74 -18.39 7.31 -40.02
N LEU A 75 -18.74 8.39 -39.32
CA LEU A 75 -20.01 9.11 -39.49
C LEU A 75 -19.96 10.14 -40.63
N GLY A 76 -18.81 10.35 -41.26
CA GLY A 76 -18.63 11.42 -42.26
C GLY A 76 -18.58 12.81 -41.65
N GLU A 77 -18.26 12.93 -40.36
CA GLU A 77 -18.23 14.19 -39.61
C GLU A 77 -16.82 14.57 -39.15
N GLU A 78 -16.65 15.84 -38.75
CA GLU A 78 -15.49 16.28 -37.97
C GLU A 78 -15.72 16.05 -36.47
N VAL A 79 -14.63 15.89 -35.71
CA VAL A 79 -14.70 15.79 -34.25
C VAL A 79 -15.25 17.08 -33.63
N GLY A 80 -16.12 16.94 -32.65
CA GLY A 80 -16.91 18.02 -32.04
C GLY A 80 -18.35 18.07 -32.53
N GLY A 81 -18.70 17.30 -33.58
CA GLY A 81 -20.07 16.97 -33.96
C GLY A 81 -20.69 15.94 -33.00
N THR A 82 -21.18 14.83 -33.54
CA THR A 82 -21.77 13.72 -32.77
C THR A 82 -20.75 13.07 -31.82
N VAL A 83 -19.47 13.04 -32.20
CA VAL A 83 -18.37 12.49 -31.40
C VAL A 83 -17.36 13.58 -31.06
N GLY A 84 -17.01 13.69 -29.78
CA GLY A 84 -16.05 14.67 -29.27
C GLY A 84 -15.09 14.06 -28.26
N TYR A 85 -14.14 14.86 -27.77
CA TYR A 85 -13.27 14.44 -26.66
C TYR A 85 -12.96 15.57 -25.67
N ARG A 86 -12.68 15.21 -24.42
CA ARG A 86 -12.05 16.05 -23.39
C ARG A 86 -10.81 15.38 -22.85
N ILE A 87 -9.68 16.05 -23.02
CA ILE A 87 -8.41 15.65 -22.43
C ILE A 87 -7.78 16.86 -21.73
N ARG A 88 -6.76 16.63 -20.92
CA ARG A 88 -6.06 17.74 -20.24
C ARG A 88 -5.55 18.76 -21.27
N PHE A 89 -5.95 20.02 -21.09
CA PHE A 89 -5.65 21.19 -21.93
C PHE A 89 -6.34 21.26 -23.31
N GLU A 90 -7.18 20.30 -23.69
CA GLU A 90 -7.88 20.31 -24.98
C GLU A 90 -9.33 19.83 -24.83
N ASN A 91 -10.27 20.59 -25.38
CA ASN A 91 -11.69 20.26 -25.37
C ASN A 91 -12.28 20.44 -26.78
N LYS A 92 -12.88 19.38 -27.34
CA LYS A 92 -13.52 19.35 -28.66
C LYS A 92 -14.89 18.68 -28.56
N VAL A 93 -15.78 19.30 -27.79
CA VAL A 93 -17.19 18.90 -27.65
C VAL A 93 -18.10 20.08 -28.00
N SER A 94 -19.33 19.81 -28.39
CA SER A 94 -20.38 20.81 -28.63
C SER A 94 -21.72 20.34 -28.05
N ALA A 95 -22.76 21.17 -28.16
CA ALA A 95 -24.11 20.77 -27.79
C ALA A 95 -24.66 19.58 -28.60
N ARG A 96 -24.06 19.27 -29.76
CA ARG A 96 -24.43 18.12 -30.60
C ARG A 96 -23.75 16.81 -30.18
N THR A 97 -22.75 16.89 -29.31
CA THR A 97 -21.93 15.74 -28.94
C THR A 97 -22.72 14.75 -28.10
N ARG A 98 -22.77 13.51 -28.59
CA ARG A 98 -23.44 12.35 -27.99
C ARG A 98 -22.45 11.32 -27.45
N ILE A 99 -21.26 11.22 -28.03
CA ILE A 99 -20.15 10.41 -27.49
C ILE A 99 -19.03 11.35 -27.07
N GLU A 100 -18.72 11.39 -25.78
CA GLU A 100 -17.59 12.15 -25.23
C GLU A 100 -16.48 11.17 -24.82
N VAL A 101 -15.36 11.19 -25.56
CA VAL A 101 -14.18 10.41 -25.20
C VAL A 101 -13.34 11.20 -24.18
N VAL A 102 -13.12 10.65 -23.00
CA VAL A 102 -12.47 11.35 -21.88
C VAL A 102 -11.28 10.55 -21.34
N THR A 103 -10.32 11.24 -20.74
CA THR A 103 -9.27 10.57 -19.95
C THR A 103 -9.71 10.34 -18.50
N GLU A 104 -9.09 9.40 -17.81
CA GLU A 104 -9.44 8.97 -16.43
C GLU A 104 -9.66 10.14 -15.46
N GLY A 105 -8.69 11.06 -15.34
CA GLY A 105 -8.83 12.20 -14.43
C GLY A 105 -9.95 13.18 -14.80
N ILE A 106 -10.39 13.22 -16.06
CA ILE A 106 -11.55 14.02 -16.47
C ILE A 106 -12.84 13.32 -16.01
N LEU A 107 -12.95 11.99 -16.18
CA LEU A 107 -14.12 11.25 -15.69
C LEU A 107 -14.25 11.38 -14.17
N THR A 108 -13.17 11.17 -13.42
CA THR A 108 -13.18 11.32 -11.96
C THR A 108 -13.69 12.70 -11.57
N ARG A 109 -13.22 13.75 -12.25
CA ARG A 109 -13.68 15.11 -11.97
C ARG A 109 -15.14 15.34 -12.31
N MET A 110 -15.63 14.78 -13.43
CA MET A 110 -17.04 14.87 -13.81
C MET A 110 -17.94 14.23 -12.75
N LEU A 111 -17.61 13.02 -12.30
CA LEU A 111 -18.36 12.32 -11.26
C LEU A 111 -18.35 13.09 -9.93
N GLN A 112 -17.19 13.61 -9.52
CA GLN A 112 -17.04 14.39 -8.29
C GLN A 112 -17.82 15.71 -8.31
N ASP A 113 -17.88 16.38 -9.46
CA ASP A 113 -18.58 17.67 -9.59
C ASP A 113 -20.09 17.52 -9.74
N ASP A 114 -20.53 16.49 -10.46
CA ASP A 114 -21.93 16.16 -10.66
C ASP A 114 -22.11 14.62 -10.63
N PRO A 115 -22.41 14.05 -9.44
CA PRO A 115 -22.70 12.62 -9.31
C PRO A 115 -23.91 12.15 -10.11
N MET A 116 -24.87 13.04 -10.41
CA MET A 116 -26.08 12.64 -11.13
C MET A 116 -25.76 12.32 -12.58
N LEU A 117 -24.87 13.09 -13.23
CA LEU A 117 -24.60 13.02 -14.66
C LEU A 117 -25.89 12.85 -15.49
N GLU A 118 -26.90 13.70 -15.26
CA GLU A 118 -28.26 13.51 -15.81
C GLU A 118 -28.29 13.35 -17.33
N GLU A 119 -27.41 14.07 -18.04
CA GLU A 119 -27.27 14.00 -19.49
C GLU A 119 -26.61 12.70 -20.00
N VAL A 120 -26.10 11.84 -19.11
CA VAL A 120 -25.34 10.63 -19.45
C VAL A 120 -26.19 9.39 -19.18
N GLY A 121 -26.28 8.53 -20.18
CA GLY A 121 -26.97 7.23 -20.06
C GLY A 121 -26.01 6.04 -19.98
N ALA A 122 -24.74 6.20 -20.38
CA ALA A 122 -23.74 5.14 -20.25
C ALA A 122 -22.31 5.64 -20.04
N ILE A 123 -21.53 4.86 -19.30
CA ILE A 123 -20.08 5.02 -19.14
C ILE A 123 -19.39 3.73 -19.58
N LEU A 124 -18.49 3.86 -20.54
CA LEU A 124 -17.69 2.77 -21.10
C LEU A 124 -16.24 2.96 -20.61
N PHE A 125 -15.71 2.00 -19.86
CA PHE A 125 -14.32 1.96 -19.41
C PHE A 125 -13.51 1.13 -20.39
N ASP A 126 -12.73 1.78 -21.26
CA ASP A 126 -11.84 1.06 -22.16
C ASP A 126 -10.48 0.76 -21.53
N GLU A 127 -9.82 -0.27 -22.06
CA GLU A 127 -8.46 -0.67 -21.68
C GLU A 127 -8.30 -0.92 -20.17
N PHE A 128 -9.36 -1.41 -19.51
CA PHE A 128 -9.41 -1.54 -18.04
C PHE A 128 -8.33 -2.48 -17.46
N HIS A 129 -7.73 -3.33 -18.29
CA HIS A 129 -6.58 -4.17 -17.91
C HIS A 129 -5.29 -3.37 -17.66
N GLU A 130 -5.22 -2.09 -18.00
CA GLU A 130 -4.08 -1.25 -17.62
C GLU A 130 -4.03 -1.01 -16.09
N ARG A 131 -5.18 -1.19 -15.39
CA ARG A 131 -5.32 -1.14 -13.92
C ARG A 131 -4.71 0.11 -13.28
N HIS A 132 -4.92 1.25 -13.92
CA HIS A 132 -4.54 2.55 -13.37
C HIS A 132 -5.46 2.94 -12.21
N LEU A 133 -4.89 3.65 -11.25
CA LEU A 133 -5.60 4.04 -10.03
C LEU A 133 -6.81 4.94 -10.31
N SER A 134 -6.68 5.88 -11.27
CA SER A 134 -7.76 6.79 -11.63
C SER A 134 -8.92 6.09 -12.34
N GLY A 135 -8.62 5.08 -13.17
CA GLY A 135 -9.62 4.24 -13.82
C GLY A 135 -10.38 3.38 -12.80
N ASP A 136 -9.66 2.74 -11.86
CA ASP A 136 -10.26 1.96 -10.77
C ASP A 136 -11.17 2.83 -9.88
N LEU A 137 -10.71 4.04 -9.51
CA LEU A 137 -11.53 5.02 -8.77
C LEU A 137 -12.77 5.45 -9.56
N GLY A 138 -12.62 5.76 -10.85
CA GLY A 138 -13.74 6.14 -11.70
C GLY A 138 -14.83 5.07 -11.79
N LEU A 139 -14.44 3.79 -11.86
CA LEU A 139 -15.38 2.67 -11.83
C LEU A 139 -16.06 2.53 -10.47
N ALA A 140 -15.31 2.66 -9.37
CA ALA A 140 -15.85 2.59 -8.01
C ALA A 140 -16.89 3.69 -7.76
N LEU A 141 -16.60 4.94 -8.18
CA LEU A 141 -17.54 6.07 -8.11
C LEU A 141 -18.78 5.84 -8.97
N ALA A 142 -18.61 5.35 -10.21
CA ALA A 142 -19.73 5.07 -11.11
C ALA A 142 -20.65 3.96 -10.57
N LEU A 143 -20.08 2.93 -9.93
CA LEU A 143 -20.86 1.86 -9.27
C LEU A 143 -21.66 2.39 -8.08
N ASP A 144 -21.07 3.28 -7.29
CA ASP A 144 -21.75 3.91 -6.15
C ASP A 144 -22.91 4.80 -6.60
N VAL A 145 -22.68 5.65 -7.60
CA VAL A 145 -23.72 6.46 -8.26
C VAL A 145 -24.85 5.56 -8.78
N GLN A 146 -24.52 4.47 -9.46
CA GLN A 146 -25.52 3.55 -10.01
C GLN A 146 -26.33 2.85 -8.91
N ALA A 147 -25.70 2.49 -7.79
CA ALA A 147 -26.37 1.81 -6.68
C ALA A 147 -27.29 2.74 -5.88
N GLN A 148 -26.95 4.02 -5.76
CA GLN A 148 -27.65 4.96 -4.89
C GLN A 148 -28.63 5.89 -5.63
N LEU A 149 -28.31 6.29 -6.86
CA LEU A 149 -28.92 7.47 -7.50
C LEU A 149 -29.38 7.22 -8.94
N ARG A 150 -28.61 6.44 -9.72
CA ARG A 150 -28.82 6.23 -11.16
C ARG A 150 -28.83 4.74 -11.50
N ASP A 151 -29.84 4.01 -11.03
CA ASP A 151 -30.04 2.60 -11.38
C ASP A 151 -30.20 2.37 -12.90
N ASP A 152 -30.59 3.43 -13.63
CA ASP A 152 -30.64 3.51 -15.07
C ASP A 152 -29.28 3.76 -15.76
N LEU A 153 -28.19 4.09 -15.06
CA LEU A 153 -26.91 4.31 -15.72
C LEU A 153 -26.33 2.98 -16.23
N ARG A 154 -25.88 2.91 -17.49
CA ARG A 154 -25.28 1.69 -18.05
C ARG A 154 -23.75 1.74 -17.91
N LEU A 155 -23.16 0.68 -17.36
CA LEU A 155 -21.71 0.58 -17.18
C LEU A 155 -21.15 -0.57 -18.03
N VAL A 156 -20.18 -0.26 -18.89
CA VAL A 156 -19.51 -1.27 -19.72
C VAL A 156 -18.02 -1.24 -19.41
N VAL A 157 -17.46 -2.37 -19.01
CA VAL A 157 -16.01 -2.51 -18.81
C VAL A 157 -15.43 -3.33 -19.95
N MET A 158 -14.54 -2.72 -20.73
CA MET A 158 -13.89 -3.34 -21.88
C MET A 158 -12.44 -3.68 -21.55
N SER A 159 -12.04 -4.92 -21.82
CA SER A 159 -10.69 -5.43 -21.55
C SER A 159 -10.14 -6.25 -22.71
N ALA A 160 -8.82 -6.25 -22.87
CA ALA A 160 -8.11 -7.06 -23.85
C ALA A 160 -7.60 -8.40 -23.29
N THR A 161 -7.61 -8.58 -21.97
CA THR A 161 -7.04 -9.75 -21.29
C THR A 161 -8.12 -10.70 -20.79
N LEU A 162 -7.75 -11.97 -20.61
CA LEU A 162 -8.62 -13.09 -20.24
C LEU A 162 -9.12 -13.09 -18.77
N ASP A 163 -8.84 -12.04 -17.98
CA ASP A 163 -9.32 -11.95 -16.58
C ASP A 163 -10.74 -11.36 -16.44
N GLY A 164 -11.53 -11.36 -17.50
CA GLY A 164 -12.89 -10.83 -17.43
C GLY A 164 -13.86 -11.72 -16.67
N GLU A 165 -13.50 -12.96 -16.30
CA GLU A 165 -14.27 -13.72 -15.30
C GLU A 165 -14.21 -13.10 -13.91
N ARG A 166 -13.05 -12.59 -13.51
CA ARG A 166 -12.91 -11.86 -12.24
C ARG A 166 -13.68 -10.55 -12.30
N LEU A 167 -13.59 -9.81 -13.41
CA LEU A 167 -14.34 -8.57 -13.62
C LEU A 167 -15.85 -8.80 -13.66
N ALA A 168 -16.32 -9.84 -14.34
CA ALA A 168 -17.74 -10.16 -14.46
C ALA A 168 -18.34 -10.52 -13.10
N ARG A 169 -17.64 -11.32 -12.30
CA ARG A 169 -18.01 -11.59 -10.89
C ARG A 169 -17.98 -10.33 -10.04
N PHE A 170 -16.98 -9.47 -10.23
CA PHE A 170 -16.88 -8.21 -9.50
C PHE A 170 -18.00 -7.22 -9.86
N LEU A 171 -18.50 -7.23 -11.09
CA LEU A 171 -19.55 -6.31 -11.53
C LEU A 171 -20.96 -6.89 -11.39
N ASP A 172 -21.10 -8.18 -11.08
CA ASP A 172 -22.35 -8.92 -11.18
C ASP A 172 -22.95 -8.78 -12.60
N ALA A 173 -22.10 -8.97 -13.61
CA ALA A 173 -22.40 -8.64 -15.01
C ALA A 173 -22.13 -9.81 -15.95
N PRO A 174 -22.86 -9.89 -17.08
CA PRO A 174 -22.55 -10.84 -18.15
C PRO A 174 -21.18 -10.52 -18.75
N ARG A 175 -20.51 -11.58 -19.21
CA ARG A 175 -19.27 -11.49 -19.98
C ARG A 175 -19.55 -11.85 -21.43
N LEU A 176 -19.18 -10.98 -22.34
CA LEU A 176 -19.16 -11.26 -23.78
C LEU A 176 -17.71 -11.21 -24.26
N SER A 177 -17.34 -12.14 -25.14
CA SER A 177 -15.99 -12.22 -25.71
C SER A 177 -16.06 -12.16 -27.23
N SER A 178 -15.22 -11.31 -27.82
CA SER A 178 -15.01 -11.23 -29.27
C SER A 178 -13.64 -11.80 -29.59
N GLU A 179 -13.62 -12.84 -30.42
CA GLU A 179 -12.37 -13.33 -31.00
C GLU A 179 -11.78 -12.27 -31.94
N GLY A 180 -10.51 -11.97 -31.79
CA GLY A 180 -9.80 -11.07 -32.70
C GLY A 180 -9.49 -11.74 -34.03
N ARG A 181 -9.22 -10.93 -35.06
CA ARG A 181 -8.48 -11.39 -36.24
C ARG A 181 -6.99 -11.17 -35.97
N SER A 182 -6.26 -12.23 -35.66
CA SER A 182 -4.81 -12.21 -35.51
C SER A 182 -4.17 -13.27 -36.39
N TYR A 183 -3.20 -12.87 -37.19
CA TYR A 183 -2.33 -13.80 -37.90
C TYR A 183 -1.30 -14.40 -36.92
N PRO A 184 -0.77 -15.61 -37.19
CA PRO A 184 0.30 -16.19 -36.39
C PRO A 184 1.51 -15.27 -36.25
N VAL A 185 2.09 -15.22 -35.06
CA VAL A 185 3.33 -14.50 -34.76
C VAL A 185 4.39 -15.49 -34.26
N ALA A 186 5.50 -15.61 -34.99
CA ALA A 186 6.62 -16.43 -34.55
C ALA A 186 7.40 -15.68 -33.45
N ILE A 187 7.54 -16.30 -32.28
CA ILE A 187 8.25 -15.71 -31.14
C ILE A 187 9.67 -16.26 -31.11
N GLY A 188 10.66 -15.36 -31.21
CA GLY A 188 12.08 -15.66 -31.05
C GLY A 188 12.69 -14.88 -29.88
N HIS A 189 13.81 -15.38 -29.36
CA HIS A 189 14.60 -14.70 -28.33
C HIS A 189 15.95 -14.26 -28.90
N PHE A 190 16.22 -12.97 -28.89
CA PHE A 190 17.42 -12.40 -29.48
C PHE A 190 18.53 -12.26 -28.42
N PRO A 191 19.61 -13.06 -28.49
CA PRO A 191 20.57 -13.17 -27.39
C PRO A 191 21.35 -11.87 -27.19
N ALA A 192 21.52 -11.45 -25.95
CA ALA A 192 22.45 -10.37 -25.59
C ALA A 192 23.91 -10.87 -25.64
N ARG A 193 24.84 -10.00 -26.03
CA ARG A 193 26.27 -10.25 -25.83
C ARG A 193 26.65 -9.92 -24.37
N ARG A 194 27.77 -10.48 -23.90
CA ARG A 194 28.27 -10.20 -22.55
C ARG A 194 28.50 -8.69 -22.38
N ASP A 195 27.94 -8.13 -21.30
CA ASP A 195 28.02 -6.70 -20.94
C ASP A 195 27.49 -5.73 -22.03
N GLU A 196 26.62 -6.21 -22.93
CA GLU A 196 25.99 -5.40 -23.98
C GLU A 196 24.90 -4.50 -23.39
N ALA A 197 25.00 -3.19 -23.61
CA ALA A 197 23.93 -2.26 -23.27
C ALA A 197 22.68 -2.51 -24.12
N LEU A 198 21.49 -2.30 -23.54
CA LEU A 198 20.20 -2.50 -24.23
C LEU A 198 20.16 -1.75 -25.56
N GLU A 199 20.64 -0.51 -25.61
CA GLU A 199 20.61 0.30 -26.82
C GLU A 199 21.43 -0.33 -27.97
N LEU A 200 22.53 -1.03 -27.66
CA LEU A 200 23.34 -1.73 -28.67
C LEU A 200 22.69 -3.03 -29.13
N GLN A 201 22.14 -3.81 -28.20
CA GLN A 201 21.40 -5.03 -28.53
C GLN A 201 20.20 -4.72 -29.43
N VAL A 202 19.45 -3.65 -29.12
CA VAL A 202 18.32 -3.18 -29.92
C VAL A 202 18.76 -2.79 -31.32
N ARG A 203 19.85 -2.04 -31.48
CA ARG A 203 20.37 -1.67 -32.81
C ARG A 203 20.71 -2.89 -33.66
N ARG A 204 21.39 -3.88 -33.06
CA ARG A 204 21.74 -5.14 -33.72
C ARG A 204 20.49 -5.93 -34.13
N ALA A 205 19.49 -6.01 -33.24
CA ALA A 205 18.22 -6.63 -33.54
C ALA A 205 17.48 -5.91 -34.68
N VAL A 206 17.43 -4.57 -34.68
CA VAL A 206 16.79 -3.80 -35.75
C VAL A 206 17.46 -4.04 -37.09
N GLN A 207 18.80 -3.99 -37.16
CA GLN A 207 19.55 -4.22 -38.39
C GLN A 207 19.31 -5.63 -38.95
N GLN A 208 19.35 -6.65 -38.09
CA GLN A 208 19.10 -8.02 -38.50
C GLN A 208 17.65 -8.24 -38.95
N ALA A 209 16.67 -7.70 -38.21
CA ALA A 209 15.26 -7.78 -38.59
C ALA A 209 14.95 -7.05 -39.90
N LEU A 210 15.61 -5.92 -40.17
CA LEU A 210 15.50 -5.21 -41.45
C LEU A 210 16.04 -6.09 -42.61
N ALA A 211 17.10 -6.87 -42.39
CA ALA A 211 17.66 -7.75 -43.41
C ALA A 211 16.82 -9.03 -43.64
N GLU A 212 16.28 -9.62 -42.57
CA GLU A 212 15.63 -10.94 -42.62
C GLU A 212 14.12 -10.91 -42.86
N HIS A 213 13.45 -9.80 -42.51
CA HIS A 213 11.99 -9.76 -42.49
C HIS A 213 11.43 -8.54 -43.24
N PRO A 214 10.36 -8.72 -44.04
CA PRO A 214 9.65 -7.63 -44.71
C PRO A 214 8.74 -6.86 -43.74
N GLY A 215 8.34 -5.65 -44.14
CA GLY A 215 7.39 -4.81 -43.38
C GLY A 215 8.05 -3.88 -42.36
N ASP A 216 7.23 -3.09 -41.68
CA ASP A 216 7.68 -2.11 -40.70
C ASP A 216 8.03 -2.79 -39.37
N LEU A 217 8.96 -2.19 -38.63
CA LEU A 217 9.40 -2.63 -37.31
C LEU A 217 8.77 -1.76 -36.22
N LEU A 218 8.30 -2.40 -35.15
CA LEU A 218 7.92 -1.75 -33.91
C LEU A 218 8.86 -2.19 -32.79
N VAL A 219 9.54 -1.25 -32.16
CA VAL A 219 10.52 -1.51 -31.11
C VAL A 219 10.01 -0.94 -29.80
N PHE A 220 9.81 -1.80 -28.79
CA PHE A 220 9.39 -1.38 -27.45
C PHE A 220 10.59 -1.07 -26.56
N LEU A 221 10.66 0.16 -26.06
CA LEU A 221 11.70 0.69 -25.18
C LEU A 221 11.08 1.29 -23.91
N PRO A 222 11.81 1.30 -22.78
CA PRO A 222 11.23 1.73 -21.50
C PRO A 222 10.94 3.23 -21.42
N GLY A 223 11.59 4.08 -22.22
CA GLY A 223 11.33 5.52 -22.16
C GLY A 223 12.02 6.36 -23.24
N GLN A 224 11.79 7.67 -23.16
CA GLN A 224 12.24 8.64 -24.17
C GLN A 224 13.76 8.71 -24.32
N ARG A 225 14.50 8.60 -23.20
CA ARG A 225 15.97 8.64 -23.22
C ARG A 225 16.53 7.47 -24.02
N GLU A 226 15.97 6.28 -23.81
CA GLU A 226 16.36 5.07 -24.54
C GLU A 226 15.98 5.19 -26.02
N ILE A 227 14.76 5.69 -26.32
CA ILE A 227 14.31 5.96 -27.70
C ILE A 227 15.27 6.91 -28.41
N ALA A 228 15.60 8.06 -27.82
CA ALA A 228 16.46 9.07 -28.45
C ALA A 228 17.87 8.54 -28.76
N ARG A 229 18.45 7.75 -27.84
CA ARG A 229 19.77 7.13 -28.05
C ARG A 229 19.77 6.10 -29.16
N VAL A 230 18.78 5.21 -29.17
CA VAL A 230 18.62 4.21 -30.23
C VAL A 230 18.35 4.90 -31.56
N GLN A 231 17.49 5.92 -31.58
CA GLN A 231 17.17 6.69 -32.78
C GLN A 231 18.41 7.32 -33.41
N ALA A 232 19.20 8.07 -32.62
CA ALA A 232 20.43 8.69 -33.09
C ALA A 232 21.40 7.65 -33.67
N GLY A 233 21.62 6.54 -32.94
CA GLY A 233 22.50 5.47 -33.40
C GLY A 233 21.99 4.74 -34.65
N LEU A 234 20.68 4.62 -34.84
CA LEU A 234 20.10 4.02 -36.05
C LEU A 234 20.20 4.96 -37.25
N GLN A 235 19.93 6.26 -37.06
CA GLN A 235 20.01 7.26 -38.12
C GLN A 235 21.41 7.38 -38.73
N GLU A 236 22.46 7.13 -37.94
CA GLU A 236 23.84 7.08 -38.43
C GLU A 236 24.17 5.81 -39.23
N SER A 237 23.41 4.73 -39.03
CA SER A 237 23.76 3.38 -39.50
C SER A 237 22.84 2.79 -40.56
N LEU A 238 21.67 3.39 -40.78
CA LEU A 238 20.68 2.91 -41.73
C LEU A 238 20.68 3.77 -43.00
N ASP A 239 20.46 3.13 -44.15
CA ASP A 239 20.36 3.81 -45.43
C ASP A 239 19.12 4.73 -45.49
N GLY A 240 19.14 5.74 -46.37
CA GLY A 240 18.04 6.72 -46.55
C GLY A 240 16.67 6.14 -46.96
N ASN A 241 16.60 4.83 -47.24
CA ASN A 241 15.39 4.10 -47.58
C ASN A 241 14.59 3.62 -46.34
N VAL A 242 15.13 3.78 -45.13
CA VAL A 242 14.46 3.46 -43.87
C VAL A 242 14.22 4.73 -43.06
N GLU A 243 12.97 4.94 -42.65
CA GLU A 243 12.59 6.07 -41.80
C GLU A 243 12.50 5.63 -40.33
N VAL A 244 13.25 6.29 -39.44
CA VAL A 244 13.23 6.02 -38.00
C VAL A 244 12.36 7.05 -37.29
N LEU A 245 11.29 6.59 -36.65
CA LEU A 245 10.28 7.41 -35.99
C LEU A 245 10.22 7.10 -34.48
N ALA A 246 9.97 8.11 -33.66
CA ALA A 246 9.72 7.94 -32.24
C ALA A 246 8.20 7.95 -31.96
N LEU A 247 7.77 7.21 -30.93
CA LEU A 247 6.38 7.23 -30.45
C LEU A 247 6.32 7.16 -28.90
N HIS A 248 6.10 8.31 -28.26
CA HIS A 248 5.89 8.44 -26.81
C HIS A 248 4.87 9.53 -26.47
N GLY A 249 4.33 9.49 -25.25
CA GLY A 249 3.20 10.33 -24.83
C GLY A 249 3.43 11.84 -24.82
N GLU A 250 4.68 12.29 -24.81
CA GLU A 250 5.06 13.72 -24.86
C GLU A 250 5.29 14.27 -26.27
N LEU A 251 5.24 13.42 -27.31
CA LEU A 251 5.41 13.91 -28.68
C LEU A 251 4.29 14.89 -29.07
N PRO A 252 4.60 15.92 -29.89
CA PRO A 252 3.59 16.75 -30.51
C PRO A 252 2.57 15.90 -31.28
N VAL A 253 1.33 16.37 -31.24
CA VAL A 253 0.14 15.71 -31.78
C VAL A 253 0.30 15.36 -33.27
N GLU A 254 0.91 16.26 -34.04
CA GLU A 254 1.13 16.11 -35.48
C GLU A 254 2.14 14.99 -35.77
N GLN A 255 3.17 14.88 -34.92
CA GLN A 255 4.18 13.84 -35.06
C GLN A 255 3.61 12.47 -34.71
N GLN A 256 2.80 12.37 -33.64
CA GLN A 256 2.11 11.12 -33.33
C GLN A 256 1.20 10.69 -34.49
N ALA A 257 0.40 11.60 -35.03
CA ALA A 257 -0.50 11.31 -36.16
C ALA A 257 0.25 10.81 -37.40
N ARG A 258 1.43 11.36 -37.70
CA ARG A 258 2.29 10.89 -38.79
C ARG A 258 2.70 9.42 -38.63
N VAL A 259 3.02 8.99 -37.40
CA VAL A 259 3.39 7.59 -37.13
C VAL A 259 2.23 6.62 -37.40
N LEU A 260 0.97 7.08 -37.25
CA LEU A 260 -0.22 6.25 -37.41
C LEU A 260 -0.70 6.08 -38.86
N GLN A 261 -0.23 6.95 -39.76
CA GLN A 261 -0.58 6.88 -41.18
C GLN A 261 0.29 5.84 -41.88
N ALA A 262 -0.16 5.28 -43.01
CA ALA A 262 0.73 4.47 -43.86
C ALA A 262 1.78 5.38 -44.52
N ALA A 263 3.01 4.88 -44.71
CA ALA A 263 4.03 5.61 -45.46
C ALA A 263 3.55 5.83 -46.91
N SER A 264 3.47 7.09 -47.35
CA SER A 264 2.99 7.46 -48.69
C SER A 264 4.02 7.21 -49.79
N ASP A 265 5.28 6.98 -49.43
CA ASP A 265 6.43 6.90 -50.33
C ASP A 265 7.03 5.48 -50.42
N GLY A 266 6.41 4.49 -49.78
CA GLY A 266 6.85 3.09 -49.80
C GLY A 266 8.12 2.79 -48.98
N ARG A 267 8.67 3.78 -48.24
CA ARG A 267 9.81 3.53 -47.35
C ARG A 267 9.42 2.63 -46.18
N ARG A 268 10.38 1.79 -45.76
CA ARG A 268 10.23 1.00 -44.54
C ARG A 268 10.39 1.88 -43.32
N ARG A 269 9.66 1.56 -42.25
CA ARG A 269 9.70 2.32 -41.00
C ARG A 269 10.18 1.49 -39.83
N VAL A 270 10.95 2.14 -38.96
CA VAL A 270 11.30 1.65 -37.63
C VAL A 270 10.68 2.59 -36.62
N VAL A 271 9.64 2.13 -35.93
CA VAL A 271 8.94 2.90 -34.91
C VAL A 271 9.47 2.51 -33.53
N LEU A 272 10.17 3.43 -32.88
CA LEU A 272 10.70 3.29 -31.52
C LEU A 272 9.67 3.82 -30.53
N ALA A 273 9.04 2.93 -29.76
CA ALA A 273 7.87 3.25 -28.97
C ALA A 273 8.01 2.86 -27.49
N THR A 274 7.29 3.59 -26.64
CA THR A 274 6.97 3.14 -25.27
C THR A 274 5.72 2.26 -25.28
N ASN A 275 5.20 1.89 -24.10
CA ASN A 275 3.94 1.17 -23.94
C ASN A 275 2.73 1.89 -24.57
N VAL A 276 2.87 3.13 -25.03
CA VAL A 276 1.83 3.82 -25.82
C VAL A 276 1.42 3.05 -27.08
N ALA A 277 2.30 2.18 -27.60
CA ALA A 277 2.01 1.33 -28.76
C ALA A 277 1.56 -0.10 -28.40
N GLU A 278 1.54 -0.45 -27.11
CA GLU A 278 1.15 -1.78 -26.61
C GLU A 278 -0.34 -1.98 -26.91
N SER A 279 -1.15 -1.07 -26.39
CA SER A 279 -2.60 -1.01 -26.57
C SER A 279 -3.00 0.16 -27.47
N SER A 280 -4.29 0.25 -27.82
CA SER A 280 -4.95 1.51 -28.24
C SER A 280 -4.59 2.17 -29.58
N VAL A 281 -3.46 1.84 -30.21
CA VAL A 281 -3.01 2.50 -31.45
C VAL A 281 -2.69 1.47 -32.51
N THR A 282 -3.24 1.55 -33.73
CA THR A 282 -2.88 0.64 -34.85
C THR A 282 -1.81 1.28 -35.73
N LEU A 283 -0.70 0.56 -35.96
CA LEU A 283 0.37 0.98 -36.87
C LEU A 283 0.27 0.16 -38.17
N PRO A 284 -0.19 0.76 -39.28
CA PRO A 284 -0.30 0.05 -40.55
C PRO A 284 1.09 -0.38 -41.03
N GLY A 285 1.24 -1.64 -41.44
CA GLY A 285 2.47 -2.16 -42.04
C GLY A 285 3.44 -2.85 -41.08
N VAL A 286 3.22 -2.80 -39.77
CA VAL A 286 4.08 -3.50 -38.79
C VAL A 286 3.94 -5.01 -38.96
N ARG A 287 5.08 -5.67 -39.19
CA ARG A 287 5.20 -7.14 -39.27
C ARG A 287 6.26 -7.70 -38.34
N VAL A 288 7.14 -6.85 -37.81
CA VAL A 288 8.17 -7.26 -36.86
C VAL A 288 8.08 -6.44 -35.59
N VAL A 289 8.11 -7.12 -34.45
CA VAL A 289 8.20 -6.51 -33.12
C VAL A 289 9.54 -6.86 -32.51
N ILE A 290 10.22 -5.87 -31.92
CA ILE A 290 11.40 -6.08 -31.08
C ILE A 290 11.05 -5.55 -29.69
N ASP A 291 11.07 -6.40 -28.68
CA ASP A 291 10.64 -6.05 -27.32
C ASP A 291 11.80 -6.11 -26.34
N SER A 292 12.10 -4.98 -25.70
CA SER A 292 13.09 -4.91 -24.63
C SER A 292 12.67 -5.67 -23.37
N GLY A 293 11.38 -6.00 -23.22
CA GLY A 293 10.85 -6.66 -22.02
C GLY A 293 10.76 -5.72 -20.82
N GLN A 294 10.94 -4.41 -21.05
CA GLN A 294 10.95 -3.40 -20.00
C GLN A 294 9.89 -2.32 -20.25
N ALA A 295 9.43 -1.72 -19.17
CA ALA A 295 8.54 -0.57 -19.15
C ALA A 295 8.88 0.35 -17.98
N ARG A 296 8.38 1.59 -18.03
CA ARG A 296 8.36 2.48 -16.86
C ARG A 296 7.00 2.40 -16.19
N GLU A 297 6.97 2.03 -14.93
CA GLU A 297 5.75 1.95 -14.13
C GLU A 297 5.84 2.82 -12.88
N PRO A 298 4.71 3.42 -12.43
CA PRO A 298 4.67 4.20 -11.20
C PRO A 298 4.88 3.31 -9.98
N ARG A 299 5.79 3.71 -9.09
CA ARG A 299 6.07 3.05 -7.81
C ARG A 299 6.25 4.06 -6.70
N TYR A 300 5.74 3.74 -5.53
CA TYR A 300 5.93 4.52 -4.32
C TYR A 300 7.41 4.51 -3.92
N ASP A 301 8.00 5.69 -3.86
CA ASP A 301 9.32 5.90 -3.31
C ASP A 301 9.19 6.35 -1.85
N PRO A 302 9.46 5.46 -0.87
CA PRO A 302 9.32 5.80 0.54
C PRO A 302 10.27 6.94 0.95
N ASN A 303 11.37 7.14 0.22
CA ASN A 303 12.36 8.13 0.59
C ASN A 303 11.84 9.55 0.37
N SER A 304 11.30 9.80 -0.82
CA SER A 304 10.72 11.09 -1.18
C SER A 304 9.28 11.23 -0.68
N GLY A 305 8.56 10.12 -0.47
CA GLY A 305 7.14 10.12 -0.14
C GLY A 305 6.24 10.45 -1.34
N PHE A 306 6.75 10.26 -2.56
CA PHE A 306 6.03 10.42 -3.82
C PHE A 306 6.08 9.15 -4.66
N THR A 307 5.21 9.07 -5.66
CA THR A 307 5.30 8.05 -6.72
C THR A 307 6.32 8.48 -7.78
N ARG A 308 7.22 7.58 -8.18
CA ARG A 308 8.25 7.76 -9.21
C ARG A 308 8.12 6.70 -10.31
N LEU A 309 8.69 6.97 -11.49
CA LEU A 309 8.71 6.02 -12.60
C LEU A 309 9.96 5.13 -12.57
N ASP A 310 9.77 3.86 -12.22
CA ASP A 310 10.83 2.85 -12.19
C ASP A 310 10.82 2.00 -13.45
N VAL A 311 12.02 1.60 -13.91
CA VAL A 311 12.13 0.64 -15.02
C VAL A 311 11.97 -0.77 -14.47
N VAL A 312 10.96 -1.48 -14.96
CA VAL A 312 10.58 -2.82 -14.50
C VAL A 312 10.46 -3.78 -15.67
N ALA A 313 10.58 -5.08 -15.39
CA ALA A 313 10.22 -6.11 -16.35
C ALA A 313 8.69 -6.12 -16.54
N ILE A 314 8.24 -6.30 -17.78
CA ILE A 314 6.81 -6.37 -18.09
C ILE A 314 6.19 -7.71 -17.67
N ALA A 315 4.87 -7.73 -17.52
CA ALA A 315 4.12 -8.97 -17.35
C ALA A 315 4.06 -9.79 -18.65
N GLN A 316 3.82 -11.10 -18.52
CA GLN A 316 3.64 -12.03 -19.64
C GLN A 316 2.50 -11.57 -20.57
N ALA A 317 1.36 -11.17 -20.01
CA ALA A 317 0.24 -10.64 -20.78
C ALA A 317 0.64 -9.41 -21.64
N SER A 318 1.44 -8.48 -21.10
CA SER A 318 1.97 -7.34 -21.86
C SER A 318 2.91 -7.79 -22.97
N ALA A 319 3.81 -8.75 -22.69
CA ALA A 319 4.72 -9.30 -23.70
C ALA A 319 3.97 -9.97 -24.86
N ASP A 320 2.86 -10.64 -24.57
CA ASP A 320 2.01 -11.28 -25.58
C ASP A 320 1.21 -10.26 -26.39
N GLN A 321 0.68 -9.21 -25.74
CA GLN A 321 0.04 -8.08 -26.44
C GLN A 321 1.02 -7.35 -27.37
N ARG A 322 2.25 -7.11 -26.91
CA ARG A 322 3.32 -6.50 -27.72
C ARG A 322 3.69 -7.39 -28.91
N ALA A 323 3.87 -8.68 -28.71
CA ALA A 323 4.13 -9.62 -29.79
C ALA A 323 2.99 -9.63 -30.82
N GLY A 324 1.73 -9.66 -30.36
CA GLY A 324 0.54 -9.61 -31.20
C GLY A 324 0.44 -8.39 -32.12
N ARG A 325 1.22 -7.32 -31.85
CA ARG A 325 1.33 -6.16 -32.75
C ARG A 325 1.88 -6.51 -34.13
N ALA A 326 2.70 -7.55 -34.23
CA ALA A 326 3.25 -8.05 -35.50
C ALA A 326 2.19 -8.80 -36.34
N GLY A 327 1.15 -9.35 -35.71
CA GLY A 327 0.16 -10.24 -36.35
C GLY A 327 -1.14 -9.56 -36.77
N ARG A 328 -1.19 -8.23 -36.86
CA ARG A 328 -2.46 -7.51 -37.14
C ARG A 328 -2.88 -7.49 -38.60
N VAL A 329 -1.93 -7.49 -39.52
CA VAL A 329 -2.18 -7.32 -40.97
C VAL A 329 -1.83 -8.57 -41.75
N ALA A 330 -0.78 -9.27 -41.34
CA ALA A 330 -0.27 -10.50 -41.94
C ALA A 330 0.52 -11.27 -40.88
N GLU A 331 1.01 -12.46 -41.23
CA GLU A 331 1.98 -13.21 -40.42
C GLU A 331 3.21 -12.34 -40.08
N GLY A 332 3.64 -12.43 -38.83
CA GLY A 332 4.69 -11.58 -38.28
C GLY A 332 5.66 -12.31 -37.36
N VAL A 333 6.67 -11.57 -36.89
CA VAL A 333 7.72 -12.08 -36.00
C VAL A 333 7.86 -11.15 -34.80
N ALA A 334 8.07 -11.72 -33.62
CA ALA A 334 8.39 -10.98 -32.40
C ALA A 334 9.71 -11.47 -31.81
N TRP A 335 10.68 -10.56 -31.66
CA TRP A 335 11.96 -10.83 -31.00
C TRP A 335 11.97 -10.25 -29.59
N ARG A 336 12.09 -11.14 -28.61
CA ARG A 336 12.21 -10.82 -27.19
C ARG A 336 13.69 -10.67 -26.85
N LEU A 337 14.09 -9.52 -26.29
CA LEU A 337 15.50 -9.21 -25.98
C LEU A 337 15.97 -9.78 -24.62
N TRP A 338 15.23 -10.71 -24.05
CA TRP A 338 15.55 -11.42 -22.81
C TRP A 338 15.63 -12.93 -23.04
N PRO A 339 16.34 -13.71 -22.19
CA PRO A 339 16.44 -15.15 -22.37
C PRO A 339 15.10 -15.84 -22.09
N GLN A 340 14.82 -16.95 -22.79
CA GLN A 340 13.59 -17.74 -22.62
C GLN A 340 13.42 -18.28 -21.19
N SER A 341 14.51 -18.41 -20.44
CA SER A 341 14.50 -18.86 -19.03
C SER A 341 14.00 -17.80 -18.04
N GLN A 342 13.93 -16.52 -18.43
CA GLN A 342 13.44 -15.46 -17.57
C GLN A 342 11.92 -15.58 -17.41
N ARG A 343 11.49 -15.85 -16.17
CA ARG A 343 10.07 -15.89 -15.81
C ARG A 343 9.55 -14.47 -15.60
N LEU A 344 8.41 -14.17 -16.23
CA LEU A 344 7.67 -12.92 -16.04
C LEU A 344 6.45 -13.19 -15.16
N GLU A 345 6.00 -12.16 -14.45
CA GLU A 345 4.70 -12.21 -13.75
C GLU A 345 3.58 -12.41 -14.78
N PRO A 346 2.55 -13.24 -14.51
CA PRO A 346 1.50 -13.52 -15.49
C PRO A 346 0.73 -12.27 -15.95
N GLN A 347 0.39 -11.39 -15.00
CA GLN A 347 -0.41 -10.19 -15.22
C GLN A 347 0.22 -8.96 -14.57
N ARG A 348 -0.17 -7.77 -15.04
CA ARG A 348 0.22 -6.50 -14.43
C ARG A 348 -0.44 -6.38 -13.05
N ARG A 349 0.33 -5.91 -12.07
CA ARG A 349 -0.19 -5.55 -10.74
C ARG A 349 -0.99 -4.26 -10.81
N ALA A 350 -2.06 -4.16 -10.03
CA ALA A 350 -2.83 -2.92 -9.96
C ALA A 350 -1.98 -1.76 -9.43
N GLU A 351 -2.23 -0.56 -9.93
CA GLU A 351 -1.48 0.62 -9.49
C GLU A 351 -1.76 0.94 -8.01
N ILE A 352 -2.98 0.67 -7.53
CA ILE A 352 -3.42 0.89 -6.13
C ILE A 352 -2.53 0.19 -5.09
N ASP A 353 -1.88 -0.91 -5.45
CA ASP A 353 -0.98 -1.67 -4.57
C ASP A 353 0.46 -1.14 -4.56
N GLN A 354 0.80 -0.22 -5.48
CA GLN A 354 2.17 0.13 -5.80
C GLN A 354 2.49 1.60 -5.61
N VAL A 355 1.47 2.47 -5.46
CA VAL A 355 1.64 3.93 -5.41
C VAL A 355 1.26 4.53 -4.06
N GLU A 356 1.62 5.80 -3.88
CA GLU A 356 1.16 6.61 -2.76
C GLU A 356 -0.36 6.91 -2.86
N LEU A 357 -1.09 6.88 -1.74
CA LEU A 357 -2.56 6.92 -1.73
C LEU A 357 -3.18 8.21 -1.16
N ALA A 358 -2.42 9.26 -0.84
CA ALA A 358 -2.97 10.53 -0.34
C ALA A 358 -3.88 11.21 -1.36
N GLY A 359 -3.57 11.10 -2.66
CA GLY A 359 -4.49 11.57 -3.71
C GLY A 359 -5.83 10.84 -3.65
N LEU A 360 -5.81 9.50 -3.60
CA LEU A 360 -7.01 8.68 -3.48
C LEU A 360 -7.79 8.99 -2.19
N ALA A 361 -7.11 9.07 -1.05
CA ALA A 361 -7.74 9.37 0.23
C ALA A 361 -8.45 10.73 0.22
N LEU A 362 -7.88 11.73 -0.45
CA LEU A 362 -8.49 13.06 -0.58
C LEU A 362 -9.72 13.02 -1.51
N GLU A 363 -9.66 12.29 -2.61
CA GLU A 363 -10.81 12.07 -3.52
C GLU A 363 -11.97 11.36 -2.80
N LEU A 364 -11.68 10.32 -2.02
CA LEU A 364 -12.68 9.59 -1.22
C LEU A 364 -13.31 10.50 -0.15
N ALA A 365 -12.51 11.32 0.52
CA ALA A 365 -13.02 12.27 1.50
C ALA A 365 -13.86 13.39 0.86
N ALA A 366 -13.56 13.78 -0.37
CA ALA A 366 -14.38 14.71 -1.14
C ALA A 366 -15.71 14.10 -1.56
N TRP A 367 -15.71 12.82 -1.92
CA TRP A 367 -16.91 12.05 -2.23
C TRP A 367 -17.84 11.90 -1.02
N GLY A 368 -17.26 11.79 0.18
CA GLY A 368 -18.01 11.69 1.44
C GLY A 368 -18.27 10.24 1.90
N SER A 369 -17.82 9.25 1.14
CA SER A 369 -17.82 7.84 1.55
C SER A 369 -16.49 7.18 1.24
N SER A 370 -15.99 6.38 2.19
CA SER A 370 -14.84 5.49 1.97
C SER A 370 -15.24 4.05 1.67
N ASP A 371 -16.53 3.73 1.71
CA ASP A 371 -17.07 2.38 1.49
C ASP A 371 -17.46 2.18 0.03
N LEU A 372 -16.49 2.38 -0.87
CA LEU A 372 -16.69 2.18 -2.31
C LEU A 372 -16.27 0.77 -2.71
N ARG A 373 -16.99 0.21 -3.68
CA ARG A 373 -16.70 -1.10 -4.25
C ARG A 373 -15.54 -1.01 -5.24
N PHE A 374 -14.33 -1.37 -4.79
CA PHE A 374 -13.13 -1.52 -5.64
C PHE A 374 -12.89 -2.98 -6.05
N LEU A 375 -12.32 -3.21 -7.24
CA LEU A 375 -11.91 -4.54 -7.69
C LEU A 375 -10.79 -5.13 -6.83
N ASP A 376 -9.83 -4.28 -6.47
CA ASP A 376 -8.81 -4.53 -5.45
C ASP A 376 -8.96 -3.41 -4.41
N PRO A 377 -9.29 -3.72 -3.15
CA PRO A 377 -9.50 -2.70 -2.12
C PRO A 377 -8.17 -1.99 -1.79
N PRO A 378 -8.20 -0.68 -1.48
CA PRO A 378 -7.00 0.05 -1.10
C PRO A 378 -6.33 -0.59 0.13
N PRO A 379 -5.00 -0.84 0.10
CA PRO A 379 -4.29 -1.41 1.24
C PRO A 379 -4.44 -0.57 2.52
N ALA A 380 -4.88 -1.20 3.61
CA ALA A 380 -5.25 -0.51 4.85
C ALA A 380 -4.10 0.32 5.47
N GLY A 381 -2.87 -0.21 5.47
CA GLY A 381 -1.68 0.47 5.99
C GLY A 381 -1.35 1.76 5.22
N PRO A 382 -1.06 1.68 3.91
CA PRO A 382 -0.87 2.84 3.05
C PRO A 382 -2.03 3.86 3.09
N MET A 383 -3.28 3.38 3.12
CA MET A 383 -4.45 4.25 3.26
C MET A 383 -4.50 4.99 4.61
N GLY A 384 -4.11 4.33 5.71
CA GLY A 384 -3.96 4.95 7.02
C GLY A 384 -2.90 6.05 7.02
N ALA A 385 -1.73 5.77 6.44
CA ALA A 385 -0.64 6.75 6.31
C ALA A 385 -1.03 7.97 5.45
N ALA A 386 -1.76 7.72 4.35
CA ALA A 386 -2.31 8.76 3.48
C ALA A 386 -3.27 9.70 4.23
N ARG A 387 -4.18 9.15 5.04
CA ARG A 387 -5.12 9.94 5.86
C ARG A 387 -4.39 10.74 6.94
N GLU A 388 -3.42 10.15 7.63
CA GLU A 388 -2.62 10.87 8.63
C GLU A 388 -1.86 12.04 7.99
N LEU A 389 -1.26 11.83 6.81
CA LEU A 389 -0.61 12.88 6.06
C LEU A 389 -1.59 14.01 5.73
N LEU A 390 -2.76 13.70 5.18
CA LEU A 390 -3.74 14.73 4.81
C LEU A 390 -4.27 15.49 6.04
N GLN A 391 -4.39 14.84 7.20
CA GLN A 391 -4.72 15.53 8.46
C GLN A 391 -3.61 16.50 8.87
N ARG A 392 -2.34 16.08 8.79
CA ARG A 392 -1.18 16.94 9.09
C ARG A 392 -1.04 18.12 8.13
N LEU A 393 -1.43 17.93 6.86
CA LEU A 393 -1.52 18.99 5.86
C LEU A 393 -2.71 19.93 6.09
N GLY A 394 -3.63 19.59 7.02
CA GLY A 394 -4.88 20.32 7.23
C GLY A 394 -5.91 20.13 6.11
N ALA A 395 -5.69 19.17 5.20
CA ALA A 395 -6.61 18.84 4.11
C ALA A 395 -7.80 18.00 4.60
N LEU A 396 -7.61 17.20 5.66
CA LEU A 396 -8.67 16.51 6.39
C LEU A 396 -8.74 17.00 7.83
N SER A 397 -9.93 16.95 8.41
CA SER A 397 -10.17 17.18 9.84
C SER A 397 -9.84 15.93 10.67
N GLY A 398 -9.86 16.07 12.01
CA GLY A 398 -9.65 14.95 12.93
C GLY A 398 -10.66 13.81 12.78
N SER A 399 -11.88 14.10 12.31
CA SER A 399 -12.90 13.08 11.98
C SER A 399 -12.73 12.46 10.60
N GLY A 400 -11.76 12.91 9.80
CA GLY A 400 -11.50 12.43 8.44
C GLY A 400 -12.29 13.15 7.35
N ALA A 401 -13.14 14.13 7.68
CA ALA A 401 -13.87 14.92 6.70
C ALA A 401 -12.96 15.93 5.97
N ILE A 402 -13.22 16.16 4.68
CA ILE A 402 -12.46 17.14 3.87
C ILE A 402 -12.66 18.57 4.37
N THR A 403 -11.57 19.33 4.47
CA THR A 403 -11.60 20.74 4.90
C THR A 403 -11.72 21.70 3.71
N ALA A 404 -11.94 22.99 3.97
CA ALA A 404 -11.88 24.03 2.93
C ALA A 404 -10.50 24.08 2.24
N LEU A 405 -9.41 23.88 2.99
CA LEU A 405 -8.08 23.73 2.43
C LEU A 405 -7.99 22.46 1.58
N GLY A 406 -8.52 21.33 2.07
CA GLY A 406 -8.56 20.07 1.33
C GLY A 406 -9.23 20.18 -0.04
N ARG A 407 -10.35 20.92 -0.13
CA ARG A 407 -11.01 21.18 -1.42
C ARG A 407 -10.14 22.00 -2.38
N ARG A 408 -9.41 23.00 -1.88
CA ARG A 408 -8.46 23.79 -2.69
C ARG A 408 -7.26 22.94 -3.14
N VAL A 409 -6.74 22.09 -2.25
CA VAL A 409 -5.67 21.13 -2.53
C VAL A 409 -6.11 20.19 -3.66
N LEU A 410 -7.31 19.63 -3.55
CA LEU A 410 -7.91 18.75 -4.55
C LEU A 410 -8.09 19.46 -5.90
N ALA A 411 -8.66 20.67 -5.88
CA ALA A 411 -8.89 21.46 -7.10
C ALA A 411 -7.61 21.81 -7.86
N LEU A 412 -6.45 21.87 -7.17
CA LEU A 412 -5.19 22.10 -7.85
C LEU A 412 -4.81 20.91 -8.75
N GLY A 413 -5.25 19.68 -8.46
CA GLY A 413 -5.05 18.50 -9.31
C GLY A 413 -3.59 18.03 -9.39
N THR A 414 -2.91 18.00 -8.25
CA THR A 414 -1.54 17.47 -8.09
C THR A 414 -1.41 16.77 -6.74
N HIS A 415 -0.25 16.19 -6.45
CA HIS A 415 0.00 15.52 -5.17
C HIS A 415 -0.33 16.44 -3.98
N PRO A 416 -1.03 15.96 -2.94
CA PRO A 416 -1.48 16.81 -1.82
C PRO A 416 -0.38 17.62 -1.15
N ARG A 417 0.82 17.04 -0.95
CA ARG A 417 2.00 17.76 -0.43
C ARG A 417 2.37 18.97 -1.31
N MET A 418 2.41 18.76 -2.62
CA MET A 418 2.77 19.81 -3.57
C MET A 418 1.72 20.92 -3.56
N ALA A 419 0.45 20.54 -3.59
CA ALA A 419 -0.64 21.50 -3.55
C ALA A 419 -0.68 22.30 -2.24
N ALA A 420 -0.45 21.67 -1.09
CA ALA A 420 -0.37 22.37 0.19
C ALA A 420 0.73 23.45 0.19
N MET A 421 1.94 23.12 -0.25
CA MET A 421 3.05 24.09 -0.37
C MET A 421 2.73 25.22 -1.35
N LEU A 422 2.23 24.89 -2.55
CA LEU A 422 1.91 25.91 -3.55
C LEU A 422 0.78 26.86 -3.10
N LEU A 423 -0.18 26.38 -2.30
CA LEU A 423 -1.30 27.16 -1.78
C LEU A 423 -0.94 27.96 -0.51
N ALA A 424 0.13 27.59 0.19
CA ALA A 424 0.59 28.26 1.41
C ALA A 424 1.42 29.53 1.13
N ALA A 425 1.94 29.69 -0.09
CA ALA A 425 2.74 30.85 -0.47
C ALA A 425 1.93 32.17 -0.32
N PRO A 426 2.37 33.12 0.54
CA PRO A 426 1.56 34.27 0.96
C PRO A 426 1.42 35.36 -0.11
N ASP A 427 2.38 35.46 -1.02
CA ASP A 427 2.44 36.50 -2.05
C ASP A 427 2.98 35.96 -3.39
N ALA A 428 2.97 36.81 -4.42
CA ALA A 428 3.40 36.43 -5.76
C ALA A 428 4.89 36.04 -5.84
N ARG A 429 5.77 36.62 -5.01
CA ARG A 429 7.20 36.28 -4.96
C ARG A 429 7.38 34.88 -4.38
N ALA A 430 6.73 34.59 -3.27
CA ALA A 430 6.74 33.28 -2.64
C ALA A 430 6.09 32.22 -3.54
N GLN A 431 5.03 32.56 -4.28
CA GLN A 431 4.42 31.65 -5.25
C GLN A 431 5.38 31.31 -6.40
N ALA A 432 6.14 32.29 -6.90
CA ALA A 432 7.16 32.06 -7.92
C ALA A 432 8.29 31.14 -7.41
N LEU A 433 8.70 31.31 -6.14
CA LEU A 433 9.67 30.45 -5.48
C LEU A 433 9.12 29.03 -5.22
N ALA A 434 7.86 28.91 -4.79
CA ALA A 434 7.19 27.64 -4.59
C ALA A 434 7.07 26.85 -5.91
N ALA A 435 6.85 27.54 -7.04
CA ALA A 435 6.86 26.91 -8.36
C ALA A 435 8.25 26.39 -8.77
N ASP A 436 9.33 27.08 -8.41
CA ASP A 436 10.69 26.57 -8.60
C ASP A 436 10.97 25.36 -7.71
N LEU A 437 10.58 25.43 -6.44
CA LEU A 437 10.73 24.33 -5.49
C LEU A 437 9.92 23.11 -5.93
N ALA A 438 8.70 23.30 -6.42
CA ALA A 438 7.87 22.24 -6.99
C ALA A 438 8.59 21.50 -8.13
N ALA A 439 9.15 22.26 -9.07
CA ALA A 439 9.90 21.70 -10.19
C ALA A 439 11.17 20.96 -9.74
N LEU A 440 11.86 21.46 -8.72
CA LEU A 440 13.05 20.81 -8.14
C LEU A 440 12.73 19.48 -7.44
N LEU A 441 11.58 19.40 -6.76
CA LEU A 441 11.13 18.18 -6.07
C LEU A 441 10.70 17.08 -7.05
N GLU A 442 10.08 17.46 -8.17
CA GLU A 442 9.66 16.52 -9.22
C GLU A 442 10.84 16.03 -10.09
N ALA A 443 11.87 16.84 -10.24
CA ALA A 443 12.99 16.55 -11.12
C ALA A 443 14.03 15.60 -10.51
N ARG A 444 14.78 14.94 -11.40
CA ARG A 444 16.05 14.32 -11.04
C ARG A 444 17.04 15.40 -10.59
N ASP A 445 17.94 15.01 -9.71
CA ASP A 445 18.96 15.92 -9.19
C ASP A 445 19.77 16.55 -10.34
N PRO A 446 19.80 17.90 -10.46
CA PRO A 446 20.59 18.55 -11.48
C PRO A 446 22.09 18.57 -11.17
N LEU A 447 22.52 18.28 -9.94
CA LEU A 447 23.92 18.33 -9.52
C LEU A 447 24.55 16.93 -9.56
N ARG A 448 25.73 16.80 -10.18
CA ARG A 448 26.42 15.49 -10.28
C ARG A 448 27.07 15.06 -8.96
N GLN A 449 27.56 16.02 -8.18
CA GLN A 449 28.19 15.75 -6.89
C GLN A 449 27.17 15.54 -5.76
N GLY A 450 25.89 15.87 -6.00
CA GLY A 450 24.83 15.72 -5.02
C GLY A 450 24.86 16.80 -3.94
N GLY A 451 24.83 16.39 -2.67
CA GLY A 451 24.68 17.25 -1.50
C GLY A 451 23.25 17.29 -0.99
N ASP A 452 23.03 17.63 0.27
CA ASP A 452 21.71 17.59 0.92
C ASP A 452 20.94 18.92 0.88
N ALA A 453 21.63 20.05 0.82
CA ALA A 453 20.98 21.36 0.78
C ALA A 453 20.23 21.61 -0.54
N LEU A 454 18.93 21.90 -0.45
CA LEU A 454 18.11 22.31 -1.61
C LEU A 454 18.53 23.68 -2.15
N ALA A 455 19.09 24.55 -1.31
CA ALA A 455 19.58 25.87 -1.71
C ALA A 455 20.64 25.79 -2.82
N ALA A 456 21.52 24.78 -2.82
CA ALA A 456 22.51 24.60 -3.88
C ALA A 456 21.86 24.36 -5.25
N ARG A 457 20.80 23.55 -5.29
CA ARG A 457 20.06 23.23 -6.52
C ARG A 457 19.27 24.42 -7.04
N TRP A 458 18.64 25.17 -6.14
CA TRP A 458 17.97 26.41 -6.50
C TRP A 458 18.97 27.46 -7.04
N ARG A 459 20.13 27.63 -6.40
CA ARG A 459 21.19 28.54 -6.90
C ARG A 459 21.68 28.13 -8.29
N ALA A 460 21.83 26.84 -8.57
CA ALA A 460 22.19 26.35 -9.89
C ALA A 460 21.12 26.68 -10.95
N LEU A 461 19.84 26.55 -10.60
CA LEU A 461 18.71 26.95 -11.46
C LEU A 461 18.68 28.47 -11.71
N ALA A 462 18.88 29.27 -10.67
CA ALA A 462 18.96 30.74 -10.77
C ALA A 462 20.15 31.18 -11.65
N ALA A 463 21.32 30.56 -11.46
CA ALA A 463 22.50 30.81 -12.30
C ALA A 463 22.24 30.47 -13.77
N PHE A 464 21.56 29.33 -14.04
CA PHE A 464 21.20 28.89 -15.40
C PHE A 464 20.35 29.91 -16.15
N ARG A 465 19.37 30.51 -15.47
CA ARG A 465 18.54 31.58 -16.03
C ARG A 465 19.35 32.82 -16.41
N ASN A 466 20.45 33.07 -15.69
CA ASN A 466 21.40 34.16 -15.96
C ASN A 466 22.51 33.77 -16.94
N GLY A 467 22.36 32.66 -17.67
CA GLY A 467 23.32 32.20 -18.68
C GLY A 467 24.58 31.53 -18.12
N ARG A 468 24.66 31.32 -16.80
CA ARG A 468 25.78 30.64 -16.12
C ARG A 468 25.35 29.22 -15.72
N ALA A 469 26.26 28.26 -15.64
CA ALA A 469 25.93 26.97 -15.04
C ALA A 469 27.14 26.49 -14.22
N PRO A 470 26.96 26.04 -12.97
CA PRO A 470 28.02 25.38 -12.23
C PRO A 470 28.60 24.21 -13.04
N GLY A 471 29.92 23.97 -12.95
CA GLY A 471 30.59 22.94 -13.74
C GLY A 471 30.07 21.52 -13.43
N ASP A 472 29.62 21.29 -12.20
CA ASP A 472 29.04 20.04 -11.72
C ASP A 472 27.56 19.87 -12.11
N ALA A 473 26.90 20.92 -12.63
CA ALA A 473 25.48 20.87 -12.97
C ALA A 473 25.22 20.29 -14.37
N ASN A 474 24.11 19.56 -14.49
CA ASN A 474 23.57 19.09 -15.75
C ASN A 474 22.69 20.17 -16.40
N ARG A 475 23.21 20.84 -17.43
CA ARG A 475 22.52 21.93 -18.15
C ARG A 475 21.17 21.51 -18.75
N SER A 476 21.03 20.30 -19.27
CA SER A 476 19.74 19.83 -19.81
C SER A 476 18.73 19.54 -18.69
N GLY A 477 19.20 19.03 -17.55
CA GLY A 477 18.39 18.88 -16.34
C GLY A 477 17.85 20.22 -15.85
N LEU A 478 18.71 21.24 -15.76
CA LEU A 478 18.30 22.59 -15.36
C LEU A 478 17.30 23.22 -16.34
N ALA A 479 17.47 23.01 -17.65
CA ALA A 479 16.52 23.48 -18.65
C ALA A 479 15.13 22.84 -18.48
N ALA A 480 15.07 21.54 -18.20
CA ALA A 480 13.82 20.84 -17.93
C ALA A 480 13.14 21.34 -16.64
N ILE A 481 13.93 21.57 -15.57
CA ILE A 481 13.44 22.14 -14.32
C ILE A 481 12.88 23.55 -14.55
N ASP A 482 13.57 24.41 -15.30
CA ASP A 482 13.08 25.76 -15.60
C ASP A 482 11.76 25.75 -16.39
N ALA A 483 11.63 24.84 -17.37
CA ALA A 483 10.40 24.66 -18.13
C ALA A 483 9.23 24.20 -17.24
N ALA A 484 9.47 23.24 -16.35
CA ALA A 484 8.48 22.76 -15.38
C ALA A 484 8.07 23.89 -14.41
N ALA A 485 9.02 24.69 -13.92
CA ALA A 485 8.72 25.82 -13.04
C ALA A 485 7.85 26.89 -13.74
N LYS A 486 8.10 27.16 -15.04
CA LYS A 486 7.24 28.05 -15.84
C LYS A 486 5.83 27.49 -16.00
N GLN A 487 5.70 26.18 -16.18
CA GLN A 487 4.39 25.52 -16.25
C GLN A 487 3.63 25.63 -14.93
N TRP A 488 4.31 25.47 -13.80
CA TRP A 488 3.73 25.67 -12.48
C TRP A 488 3.24 27.11 -12.27
N ARG A 489 4.06 28.11 -12.61
CA ARG A 489 3.63 29.52 -12.55
C ARG A 489 2.39 29.80 -13.40
N ARG A 490 2.34 29.29 -14.64
CA ARG A 490 1.15 29.40 -15.50
C ARG A 490 -0.08 28.76 -14.87
N ARG A 491 0.06 27.57 -14.26
CA ARG A 491 -1.04 26.87 -13.58
C ARG A 491 -1.56 27.65 -12.37
N LEU A 492 -0.66 28.31 -11.63
CA LEU A 492 -0.99 29.16 -10.49
C LEU A 492 -1.46 30.57 -10.90
N ARG A 493 -1.42 30.90 -12.20
CA ARG A 493 -1.66 32.26 -12.73
C ARG A 493 -0.75 33.30 -12.08
N CYS A 494 0.48 32.90 -11.75
CA CYS A 494 1.50 33.77 -11.19
C CYS A 494 2.34 34.39 -12.32
N GLU A 495 2.28 35.72 -12.43
CA GLU A 495 3.06 36.50 -13.40
C GLU A 495 4.43 36.94 -12.86
N ALA A 496 4.65 36.80 -11.54
CA ALA A 496 5.90 37.19 -10.92
C ALA A 496 7.07 36.31 -11.38
N THR A 497 8.22 36.96 -11.56
CA THR A 497 9.50 36.27 -11.78
C THR A 497 10.06 35.77 -10.46
N PRO A 498 10.73 34.60 -10.44
CA PRO A 498 11.45 34.14 -9.26
C PRO A 498 12.48 35.17 -8.78
N PRO A 499 12.74 35.28 -7.46
CA PRO A 499 13.72 36.21 -6.93
C PRO A 499 15.14 35.90 -7.42
N ALA A 500 15.97 36.93 -7.58
CA ALA A 500 17.36 36.77 -8.03
C ALA A 500 18.26 36.13 -6.97
N SER A 501 17.93 36.32 -5.70
CA SER A 501 18.58 35.74 -4.53
C SER A 501 17.54 35.45 -3.46
N ILE A 502 17.82 34.44 -2.65
CA ILE A 502 17.00 34.05 -1.49
C ILE A 502 17.92 33.70 -0.33
N GLU A 503 17.39 33.84 0.87
CA GLU A 503 17.93 33.16 2.04
C GLU A 503 17.57 31.67 1.97
N ALA A 504 18.43 30.80 2.49
CA ALA A 504 18.23 29.35 2.39
C ALA A 504 16.95 28.89 3.11
N HIS A 505 16.56 29.58 4.19
CA HIS A 505 15.37 29.24 4.97
C HIS A 505 14.06 29.48 4.21
N GLU A 506 14.02 30.42 3.25
CA GLU A 506 12.82 30.70 2.47
C GLU A 506 12.34 29.47 1.67
N LEU A 507 13.25 28.57 1.29
CA LEU A 507 12.88 27.28 0.70
C LEU A 507 12.26 26.36 1.74
N GLY A 508 12.81 26.30 2.94
CA GLY A 508 12.30 25.43 4.01
C GLY A 508 10.97 25.91 4.57
N ASP A 509 10.74 27.22 4.67
CA ASP A 509 9.46 27.77 5.13
C ASP A 509 8.31 27.32 4.21
N LEU A 510 8.53 27.35 2.89
CA LEU A 510 7.59 26.80 1.92
C LEU A 510 7.50 25.27 2.02
N LEU A 511 8.65 24.59 2.09
CA LEU A 511 8.75 23.13 2.11
C LEU A 511 8.08 22.51 3.35
N ALA A 512 8.07 23.21 4.48
CA ALA A 512 7.41 22.80 5.72
C ALA A 512 5.91 22.55 5.52
N HIS A 513 5.26 23.28 4.61
CA HIS A 513 3.85 23.05 4.27
C HIS A 513 3.62 21.78 3.43
N ALA A 514 4.62 21.33 2.66
CA ALA A 514 4.57 20.05 1.95
C ALA A 514 4.95 18.87 2.85
N PHE A 515 5.86 19.07 3.81
CA PHE A 515 6.41 18.03 4.66
C PHE A 515 6.33 18.35 6.16
N PRO A 516 5.11 18.61 6.69
CA PRO A 516 4.96 18.92 8.11
C PRO A 516 5.39 17.78 9.02
N ASP A 517 5.30 16.53 8.55
CA ASP A 517 5.76 15.32 9.23
C ASP A 517 7.29 15.18 9.28
N ARG A 518 8.03 15.95 8.47
CA ARG A 518 9.49 15.88 8.31
C ARG A 518 10.20 17.18 8.70
N ILE A 519 9.51 18.08 9.38
CA ILE A 519 10.15 19.19 10.10
C ILE A 519 10.95 18.54 11.25
N GLY A 520 12.19 18.96 11.43
CA GLY A 520 13.10 18.40 12.42
C GLY A 520 13.85 19.49 13.16
N PHE A 521 14.15 19.21 14.43
CA PHE A 521 14.97 20.06 15.28
C PHE A 521 16.22 19.31 15.71
N GLN A 522 17.34 20.03 15.75
CA GLN A 522 18.64 19.47 16.08
C GLN A 522 18.64 18.87 17.49
N HIS A 523 19.25 17.71 17.64
CA HIS A 523 19.39 17.04 18.93
C HIS A 523 20.40 17.81 19.81
N PRO A 524 20.08 18.12 21.08
CA PRO A 524 20.93 18.95 21.94
C PRO A 524 22.36 18.42 22.14
N SER A 525 22.54 17.09 22.11
CA SER A 525 23.84 16.44 22.32
C SER A 525 24.53 15.94 21.04
N ASP A 526 23.88 16.03 19.87
CA ASP A 526 24.43 15.53 18.61
C ASP A 526 24.02 16.46 17.46
N PRO A 527 24.94 17.32 16.96
CA PRO A 527 24.62 18.32 15.94
C PRO A 527 24.33 17.73 14.56
N LEU A 528 24.59 16.43 14.35
CA LEU A 528 24.24 15.73 13.11
C LEU A 528 22.87 15.05 13.21
N ARG A 529 22.28 14.95 14.39
CA ARG A 529 21.02 14.24 14.61
C ARG A 529 19.87 15.23 14.77
N TYR A 530 18.71 14.88 14.23
CA TYR A 530 17.48 15.67 14.29
C TYR A 530 16.33 14.79 14.73
N LEU A 531 15.48 15.31 15.62
CA LEU A 531 14.20 14.69 15.94
C LEU A 531 13.13 15.29 15.02
N LEU A 532 12.44 14.45 14.26
CA LEU A 532 11.38 14.87 13.33
C LEU A 532 10.03 15.00 14.05
N ALA A 533 9.12 15.80 13.48
CA ALA A 533 7.78 16.06 14.00
C ALA A 533 6.90 14.80 14.07
N ASN A 534 7.18 13.79 13.25
CA ASN A 534 6.54 12.48 13.34
C ASN A 534 7.08 11.60 14.49
N GLY A 535 8.13 12.04 15.20
CA GLY A 535 8.78 11.34 16.32
C GLY A 535 9.97 10.45 15.92
N ARG A 536 10.28 10.32 14.63
CA ARG A 536 11.46 9.58 14.17
C ARG A 536 12.71 10.45 14.25
N SER A 537 13.86 9.81 14.38
CA SER A 537 15.15 10.49 14.27
C SER A 537 15.68 10.46 12.85
N ALA A 538 16.34 11.54 12.43
CA ALA A 538 17.09 11.65 11.19
C ALA A 538 18.54 12.09 11.47
N ARG A 539 19.45 11.77 10.56
CA ARG A 539 20.87 12.11 10.66
C ARG A 539 21.36 12.77 9.37
N LEU A 540 22.18 13.81 9.50
CA LEU A 540 22.91 14.45 8.42
C LEU A 540 24.16 13.65 8.04
N HIS A 541 24.59 13.77 6.78
CA HIS A 541 25.91 13.34 6.37
C HIS A 541 26.99 14.21 7.06
N GLU A 542 28.18 13.66 7.30
CA GLU A 542 29.25 14.37 8.03
C GLU A 542 29.73 15.65 7.32
N LEU A 543 29.67 15.63 5.99
CA LEU A 543 30.02 16.74 5.10
C LEU A 543 28.79 17.55 4.65
N SER A 544 27.73 17.58 5.47
CA SER A 544 26.50 18.32 5.18
C SER A 544 26.71 19.84 5.22
N ASP A 545 26.15 20.54 4.24
CA ASP A 545 26.08 22.01 4.22
C ASP A 545 25.02 22.55 5.19
N LEU A 546 24.18 21.68 5.76
CA LEU A 546 23.10 22.01 6.69
C LEU A 546 23.54 21.91 8.16
N ARG A 547 24.83 21.69 8.42
CA ARG A 547 25.35 21.54 9.77
C ARG A 547 25.23 22.86 10.54
N GLY A 548 24.64 22.78 11.73
CA GLY A 548 24.48 23.93 12.63
C GLY A 548 23.14 24.64 12.50
N GLU A 549 22.32 24.28 11.51
CA GLU A 549 20.95 24.77 11.39
C GLU A 549 20.07 24.15 12.49
N PRO A 550 19.40 24.95 13.33
CA PRO A 550 18.59 24.39 14.43
C PRO A 550 17.36 23.64 13.91
N TRP A 551 16.73 24.19 12.87
CA TRP A 551 15.51 23.66 12.27
C TRP A 551 15.75 23.31 10.81
N LEU A 552 15.33 22.11 10.42
CA LEU A 552 15.37 21.62 9.04
C LEU A 552 14.01 21.05 8.65
N VAL A 553 13.72 21.01 7.35
CA VAL A 553 12.65 20.18 6.81
C VAL A 553 13.18 19.32 5.67
N ALA A 554 12.99 18.01 5.80
CA ALA A 554 13.49 17.05 4.82
C ALA A 554 12.45 16.76 3.73
N SER A 555 12.82 17.00 2.47
CA SER A 555 12.05 16.51 1.32
C SER A 555 12.36 15.07 0.99
N GLU A 556 13.57 14.59 1.33
CA GLU A 556 13.97 13.20 1.10
C GLU A 556 14.76 12.63 2.28
N LEU A 557 14.35 11.43 2.70
CA LEU A 557 14.94 10.68 3.79
C LEU A 557 15.21 9.26 3.30
N ARG A 558 16.29 8.60 3.70
CA ARG A 558 16.46 7.16 3.52
C ARG A 558 16.28 6.48 4.85
N PHE A 559 15.25 5.65 4.98
CA PHE A 559 15.00 4.96 6.24
C PHE A 559 15.99 3.80 6.45
N GLU A 560 16.67 3.81 7.59
CA GLU A 560 17.55 2.72 8.04
C GLU A 560 17.02 2.14 9.36
N ALA A 561 17.67 1.11 9.90
CA ALA A 561 17.15 0.35 11.05
C ALA A 561 17.03 1.16 12.35
N ARG A 562 17.85 2.22 12.52
CA ARG A 562 17.85 3.09 13.72
C ARG A 562 17.35 4.50 13.44
N ASP A 563 17.98 5.18 12.48
CA ASP A 563 17.67 6.56 12.11
C ASP A 563 17.39 6.65 10.60
N ALA A 564 16.83 7.76 10.14
CA ALA A 564 16.75 8.07 8.71
C ALA A 564 17.97 8.90 8.28
N LEU A 565 18.61 8.57 7.15
CA LEU A 565 19.60 9.47 6.56
C LEU A 565 18.89 10.59 5.81
N LEU A 566 19.21 11.84 6.12
CA LEU A 566 18.70 12.99 5.39
C LEU A 566 19.42 13.10 4.05
N LEU A 567 18.65 13.01 2.96
CA LEU A 567 19.17 13.08 1.59
C LEU A 567 18.97 14.46 0.98
N ARG A 568 17.84 15.11 1.27
CA ARG A 568 17.55 16.48 0.82
C ARG A 568 16.72 17.24 1.84
N ALA A 569 17.14 18.45 2.18
CA ALA A 569 16.43 19.35 3.08
C ALA A 569 16.75 20.82 2.82
N ALA A 570 16.02 21.69 3.53
CA ALA A 570 16.30 23.10 3.67
C ALA A 570 16.18 23.52 5.14
N PRO A 571 16.93 24.54 5.59
CA PRO A 571 16.71 25.14 6.90
C PRO A 571 15.35 25.83 6.96
N VAL A 572 14.80 26.00 8.17
CA VAL A 572 13.50 26.63 8.40
C VAL A 572 13.67 27.73 9.45
N ASP A 573 13.00 28.86 9.27
CA ASP A 573 12.95 29.90 10.28
C ASP A 573 11.90 29.56 11.36
N GLU A 574 12.32 29.53 12.63
CA GLU A 574 11.42 29.25 13.75
C GLU A 574 10.30 30.28 13.86
N ASP A 575 10.56 31.55 13.55
CA ASP A 575 9.54 32.59 13.59
C ASP A 575 8.45 32.34 12.54
N GLN A 576 8.81 31.73 11.41
CA GLN A 576 7.84 31.33 10.40
C GLN A 576 7.03 30.11 10.85
N LEU A 577 7.67 29.12 11.48
CA LEU A 577 6.95 27.99 12.09
C LEU A 577 5.94 28.46 13.14
N ARG A 578 6.33 29.39 14.01
CA ARG A 578 5.46 29.95 15.06
C ARG A 578 4.28 30.75 14.50
N LYS A 579 4.48 31.45 13.38
CA LYS A 579 3.40 32.16 12.67
C LYS A 579 2.46 31.20 11.95
N ALA A 580 3.00 30.17 11.30
CA ALA A 580 2.23 29.22 10.50
C ALA A 580 1.43 28.24 11.35
N TRP A 581 2.00 27.76 12.46
CA TRP A 581 1.43 26.73 13.34
C TRP A 581 1.63 27.05 14.83
N PRO A 582 1.11 28.17 15.35
CA PRO A 582 1.24 28.51 16.77
C PRO A 582 0.66 27.41 17.68
N GLU A 583 -0.39 26.72 17.24
CA GLU A 583 -1.06 25.64 17.98
C GLU A 583 -0.19 24.39 18.16
N ARG A 584 0.87 24.23 17.37
CA ARG A 584 1.79 23.09 17.48
C ARG A 584 2.89 23.32 18.50
N PHE A 585 3.09 24.57 18.94
CA PHE A 585 3.99 24.91 20.03
C PHE A 585 3.23 24.83 21.36
N VAL A 586 3.42 23.73 22.08
CA VAL A 586 2.70 23.46 23.33
C VAL A 586 3.68 23.43 24.49
N THR A 587 3.33 24.10 25.59
CA THR A 587 4.01 23.95 26.88
C THR A 587 3.06 23.24 27.83
N GLU A 588 3.47 22.07 28.33
CA GLU A 588 2.66 21.25 29.23
C GLU A 588 3.52 20.57 30.29
N ASP A 589 2.90 20.27 31.43
CA ASP A 589 3.52 19.47 32.48
C ASP A 589 3.27 17.99 32.18
N VAL A 590 4.33 17.26 31.86
CA VAL A 590 4.31 15.82 31.60
C VAL A 590 4.94 15.05 32.75
N VAL A 591 4.42 13.86 33.02
CA VAL A 591 5.02 12.93 33.97
C VAL A 591 5.60 11.77 33.17
N ARG A 592 6.89 11.50 33.35
CA ARG A 592 7.59 10.40 32.67
C ARG A 592 8.28 9.50 33.66
N TRP A 593 8.43 8.24 33.29
CA TRP A 593 9.34 7.33 33.97
C TRP A 593 10.78 7.72 33.64
N ASN A 594 11.62 7.84 34.68
CA ASN A 594 13.06 7.95 34.52
C ASN A 594 13.70 6.61 34.91
N SER A 595 14.29 5.91 33.94
CA SER A 595 14.87 4.58 34.13
C SER A 595 16.11 4.60 35.02
N GLU A 596 16.96 5.63 34.92
CA GLU A 596 18.15 5.79 35.78
C GLU A 596 17.79 5.97 37.25
N ARG A 597 16.77 6.80 37.53
CA ARG A 597 16.29 7.10 38.89
C ARG A 597 15.25 6.10 39.40
N ARG A 598 14.75 5.23 38.53
CA ARG A 598 13.62 4.32 38.77
C ARG A 598 12.43 5.00 39.45
N ALA A 599 12.09 6.19 38.99
CA ALA A 599 11.05 7.03 39.58
C ALA A 599 10.33 7.87 38.53
N LEU A 600 9.12 8.30 38.87
CA LEU A 600 8.41 9.31 38.08
C LEU A 600 9.08 10.68 38.26
N VAL A 601 9.26 11.38 37.14
CA VAL A 601 9.71 12.77 37.12
C VAL A 601 8.64 13.64 36.48
N ALA A 602 8.33 14.76 37.12
CA ALA A 602 7.48 15.80 36.55
C ALA A 602 8.37 16.78 35.77
N LEU A 603 8.07 16.95 34.49
CA LEU A 603 8.79 17.82 33.57
C LEU A 603 7.82 18.82 32.97
N ARG A 604 8.22 20.09 32.92
CA ARG A 604 7.57 21.10 32.09
C ARG A 604 8.30 21.10 30.76
N GLU A 605 7.63 20.61 29.73
CA GLU A 605 8.19 20.51 28.39
C GLU A 605 7.57 21.56 27.48
N THR A 606 8.42 22.23 26.70
CA THR A 606 7.97 23.00 25.54
C THR A 606 8.27 22.18 24.30
N ARG A 607 7.26 21.90 23.49
CA ARG A 607 7.35 21.04 22.31
C ARG A 607 6.79 21.68 21.07
N PHE A 608 7.31 21.27 19.92
CA PHE A 608 6.67 21.41 18.61
C PHE A 608 6.25 20.03 18.12
N ASP A 609 4.95 19.77 17.99
CA ASP A 609 4.44 18.42 17.74
C ASP A 609 5.02 17.40 18.75
N ARG A 610 5.88 16.47 18.30
CA ARG A 610 6.58 15.47 19.12
C ARG A 610 8.02 15.86 19.47
N ILE A 611 8.49 16.99 18.97
CA ILE A 611 9.85 17.49 19.19
C ILE A 611 9.88 18.24 20.52
N VAL A 612 10.66 17.74 21.49
CA VAL A 612 10.91 18.47 22.74
C VAL A 612 12.00 19.52 22.50
N LEU A 613 11.66 20.79 22.68
CA LEU A 613 12.56 21.94 22.49
C LEU A 613 13.26 22.33 23.79
N ASP A 614 12.52 22.29 24.90
CA ASP A 614 13.02 22.57 26.24
C ASP A 614 12.32 21.64 27.24
N SER A 615 13.06 21.17 28.25
CA SER A 615 12.54 20.30 29.30
C SER A 615 13.16 20.67 30.64
N ARG A 616 12.32 21.05 31.61
CA ARG A 616 12.73 21.47 32.95
C ARG A 616 11.94 20.72 34.01
N SER A 617 12.46 20.59 35.22
CA SER A 617 11.68 19.99 36.31
C SER A 617 10.45 20.85 36.65
N ALA A 618 9.27 20.24 36.68
CA ALA A 618 8.00 20.86 37.08
C ALA A 618 7.72 20.70 38.59
N GLY A 619 8.66 20.15 39.37
CA GLY A 619 8.49 19.92 40.80
C GLY A 619 7.74 18.62 41.11
N ARG A 620 6.56 18.71 41.74
CA ARG A 620 5.81 17.54 42.22
C ARG A 620 5.04 16.86 41.09
N VAL A 621 5.08 15.52 41.09
CA VAL A 621 4.30 14.68 40.18
C VAL A 621 2.83 14.79 40.52
N ASP A 622 2.02 15.20 39.53
CA ASP A 622 0.57 15.18 39.63
C ASP A 622 0.07 13.72 39.67
N PRO A 623 -0.64 13.30 40.73
CA PRO A 623 -1.24 11.97 40.81
C PRO A 623 -2.18 11.61 39.65
N GLN A 624 -2.79 12.60 38.98
CA GLN A 624 -3.65 12.36 37.81
C GLN A 624 -2.86 11.85 36.60
N HIS A 625 -1.65 12.38 36.37
CA HIS A 625 -0.78 11.97 35.27
C HIS A 625 0.16 10.81 35.64
N ALA A 626 0.34 10.55 36.93
CA ALA A 626 1.18 9.46 37.43
C ALA A 626 0.72 8.07 36.97
N ALA A 627 -0.60 7.83 36.93
CA ALA A 627 -1.15 6.53 36.54
C ALA A 627 -0.76 6.14 35.12
N GLN A 628 -0.94 7.06 34.16
CA GLN A 628 -0.54 6.83 32.76
C GLN A 628 0.98 6.64 32.65
N ALA A 629 1.77 7.46 33.34
CA ALA A 629 3.23 7.36 33.30
C ALA A 629 3.76 6.03 33.87
N LEU A 630 3.12 5.48 34.91
CA LEU A 630 3.44 4.15 35.44
C LEU A 630 3.04 3.04 34.47
N THR A 631 1.89 3.17 33.80
CA THR A 631 1.47 2.25 32.75
C THR A 631 2.44 2.24 31.57
N ASP A 632 2.97 3.40 31.17
CA ASP A 632 3.99 3.50 30.13
C ASP A 632 5.35 2.98 30.59
N ALA A 633 5.71 3.16 31.87
CA ALA A 633 6.90 2.53 32.44
C ALA A 633 6.89 1.00 32.30
N VAL A 634 5.73 0.37 32.47
CA VAL A 634 5.57 -1.09 32.30
C VAL A 634 5.77 -1.52 30.85
N ALA A 635 5.51 -0.66 29.87
CA ALA A 635 5.82 -0.95 28.47
C ALA A 635 7.33 -1.07 28.23
N GLU A 636 8.13 -0.22 28.89
CA GLU A 636 9.59 -0.23 28.80
C GLU A 636 10.21 -1.35 29.64
N LEU A 637 9.73 -1.55 30.87
CA LEU A 637 10.27 -2.52 31.81
C LEU A 637 9.79 -3.96 31.56
N GLY A 638 8.69 -4.11 30.82
CA GLY A 638 8.03 -5.40 30.56
C GLY A 638 7.08 -5.84 31.69
N PRO A 639 6.26 -6.87 31.43
CA PRO A 639 5.20 -7.32 32.33
C PRO A 639 5.76 -7.94 33.63
N GLN A 640 7.01 -8.42 33.62
CA GLN A 640 7.73 -8.92 34.80
C GLN A 640 7.99 -7.84 35.87
N ALA A 641 7.85 -6.56 35.52
CA ALA A 641 7.95 -5.48 36.50
C ALA A 641 6.74 -5.41 37.46
N LEU A 642 5.64 -6.09 37.12
CA LEU A 642 4.42 -6.16 37.92
C LEU A 642 4.52 -7.24 39.01
N PRO A 643 3.73 -7.15 40.10
CA PRO A 643 3.81 -8.07 41.24
C PRO A 643 3.16 -9.43 40.93
N TRP A 644 3.74 -10.17 39.98
CA TRP A 644 3.30 -11.52 39.64
C TRP A 644 3.55 -12.50 40.78
N THR A 645 2.50 -13.21 41.18
CA THR A 645 2.59 -14.37 42.06
C THR A 645 2.42 -15.65 41.26
N GLU A 646 2.85 -16.78 41.83
CA GLU A 646 2.60 -18.10 41.23
C GLU A 646 1.09 -18.31 40.98
N GLY A 647 0.23 -17.87 41.90
CA GLY A 647 -1.22 -17.98 41.73
C GLY A 647 -1.76 -17.18 40.55
N LEU A 648 -1.21 -15.98 40.29
CA LEU A 648 -1.61 -15.16 39.13
C LEU A 648 -1.09 -15.73 37.81
N ARG A 649 0.11 -16.31 37.79
CA ARG A 649 0.64 -17.03 36.63
C ARG A 649 -0.16 -18.30 36.32
N GLN A 650 -0.52 -19.07 37.34
CA GLN A 650 -1.43 -20.21 37.20
C GLN A 650 -2.80 -19.78 36.67
N TRP A 651 -3.35 -18.65 37.16
CA TRP A 651 -4.60 -18.11 36.63
C TRP A 651 -4.48 -17.73 35.15
N GLN A 652 -3.42 -17.02 34.76
CA GLN A 652 -3.17 -16.64 33.37
C GLN A 652 -3.07 -17.87 32.46
N ALA A 653 -2.29 -18.88 32.88
CA ALA A 653 -2.15 -20.13 32.15
C ALA A 653 -3.49 -20.84 31.95
N ARG A 654 -4.36 -20.89 32.98
CA ARG A 654 -5.71 -21.47 32.88
C ARG A 654 -6.58 -20.77 31.84
N VAL A 655 -6.53 -19.43 31.78
CA VAL A 655 -7.32 -18.64 30.81
C VAL A 655 -6.83 -18.91 29.38
N GLU A 656 -5.53 -18.84 29.13
CA GLU A 656 -4.96 -19.11 27.80
C GLU A 656 -5.20 -20.56 27.36
N SER A 657 -5.05 -21.51 28.29
CA SER A 657 -5.39 -22.92 28.05
C SER A 657 -6.84 -23.08 27.60
N LEU A 658 -7.81 -22.49 28.31
CA LEU A 658 -9.22 -22.61 27.95
C LEU A 658 -9.56 -21.90 26.64
N ARG A 659 -8.93 -20.77 26.34
CA ARG A 659 -9.11 -20.09 25.05
C ARG A 659 -8.73 -20.99 23.86
N ARG A 660 -7.72 -21.85 24.05
CA ARG A 660 -7.30 -22.83 23.04
C ARG A 660 -8.19 -24.08 23.03
N TRP A 661 -8.52 -24.63 24.20
CA TRP A 661 -9.26 -25.90 24.32
C TRP A 661 -10.78 -25.74 24.09
N MET A 662 -11.31 -24.55 24.36
CA MET A 662 -12.73 -24.20 24.31
C MET A 662 -12.92 -22.78 23.74
N PRO A 663 -12.59 -22.54 22.45
CA PRO A 663 -12.69 -21.22 21.82
C PRO A 663 -14.11 -20.63 21.86
N GLU A 664 -15.14 -21.47 21.97
CA GLU A 664 -16.53 -21.06 22.10
C GLU A 664 -16.84 -20.29 23.40
N LEU A 665 -15.95 -20.34 24.41
CA LEU A 665 -16.12 -19.57 25.66
C LEU A 665 -15.84 -18.07 25.48
N GLY A 666 -15.26 -17.66 24.35
CA GLY A 666 -15.02 -16.24 24.03
C GLY A 666 -14.11 -15.53 25.04
N LEU A 667 -13.16 -16.25 25.64
CA LEU A 667 -12.23 -15.68 26.64
C LEU A 667 -11.24 -14.70 25.98
N PRO A 668 -10.92 -13.57 26.65
CA PRO A 668 -9.96 -12.60 26.12
C PRO A 668 -8.53 -13.13 26.12
N ASP A 669 -7.69 -12.55 25.27
CA ASP A 669 -6.25 -12.79 25.23
C ASP A 669 -5.57 -12.14 26.44
N CYS A 670 -5.05 -12.97 27.33
CA CYS A 670 -4.30 -12.61 28.52
C CYS A 670 -2.82 -13.01 28.41
N SER A 671 -2.29 -13.30 27.21
CA SER A 671 -0.86 -13.51 27.00
C SER A 671 -0.06 -12.26 27.39
N ASP A 672 1.21 -12.42 27.76
CA ASP A 672 2.08 -11.29 28.13
C ASP A 672 2.13 -10.22 27.03
N ALA A 673 2.12 -10.63 25.75
CA ALA A 673 2.07 -9.73 24.61
C ALA A 673 0.74 -8.95 24.52
N ALA A 674 -0.40 -9.62 24.69
CA ALA A 674 -1.71 -8.97 24.65
C ALA A 674 -1.94 -8.05 25.87
N LEU A 675 -1.47 -8.47 27.06
CA LEU A 675 -1.54 -7.66 28.27
C LEU A 675 -0.73 -6.36 28.13
N LEU A 676 0.45 -6.42 27.53
CA LEU A 676 1.25 -5.22 27.22
C LEU A 676 0.60 -4.33 26.16
N ALA A 677 0.04 -4.92 25.11
CA ALA A 677 -0.63 -4.20 24.03
C ALA A 677 -1.85 -3.43 24.55
N ASN A 678 -2.62 -4.04 25.46
CA ASN A 678 -3.85 -3.48 26.01
C ASN A 678 -3.71 -2.91 27.43
N ARG A 679 -2.47 -2.71 27.92
CA ARG A 679 -2.16 -2.27 29.30
C ARG A 679 -2.94 -1.04 29.75
N THR A 680 -3.17 -0.07 28.86
CA THR A 680 -3.88 1.17 29.18
C THR A 680 -5.31 0.87 29.67
N GLN A 681 -5.96 -0.15 29.13
CA GLN A 681 -7.36 -0.45 29.46
C GLN A 681 -7.52 -1.10 30.85
N TRP A 682 -6.65 -2.06 31.21
CA TRP A 682 -6.82 -2.84 32.43
C TRP A 682 -5.88 -2.42 33.57
N LEU A 683 -4.69 -1.91 33.26
CA LEU A 683 -3.64 -1.60 34.25
C LEU A 683 -3.64 -0.13 34.68
N GLN A 684 -3.95 0.81 33.79
CA GLN A 684 -3.99 2.25 34.15
C GLN A 684 -4.95 2.56 35.31
N PRO A 685 -6.18 2.01 35.36
CA PRO A 685 -7.06 2.22 36.51
C PRO A 685 -6.46 1.71 37.82
N ALA A 686 -5.66 0.63 37.76
CA ALA A 686 -5.00 0.07 38.93
C ALA A 686 -3.91 0.98 39.51
N PHE A 687 -3.34 1.88 38.70
CA PHE A 687 -2.40 2.90 39.14
C PHE A 687 -3.05 4.21 39.58
N ALA A 688 -4.38 4.31 39.59
CA ALA A 688 -5.07 5.52 40.07
C ALA A 688 -4.64 5.88 41.50
N GLY A 689 -4.21 7.14 41.69
CA GLY A 689 -3.72 7.66 42.97
C GLY A 689 -2.33 7.15 43.40
N LYS A 690 -1.65 6.33 42.57
CA LYS A 690 -0.31 5.80 42.85
C LYS A 690 0.76 6.64 42.14
N SER A 691 1.91 6.84 42.78
CA SER A 691 3.03 7.61 42.25
C SER A 691 4.32 6.80 42.08
N ARG A 692 4.28 5.50 42.36
CA ARG A 692 5.42 4.58 42.30
C ARG A 692 4.95 3.18 41.91
N LEU A 693 5.79 2.45 41.18
CA LEU A 693 5.43 1.17 40.56
C LEU A 693 5.15 0.08 41.60
N ASP A 694 5.93 0.05 42.67
CA ASP A 694 5.81 -0.83 43.84
C ASP A 694 4.68 -0.45 44.81
N ALA A 695 3.93 0.64 44.57
CA ALA A 695 2.69 0.91 45.29
C ALA A 695 1.51 0.08 44.77
N LEU A 696 1.67 -0.61 43.64
CA LEU A 696 0.70 -1.61 43.19
C LEU A 696 0.98 -2.93 43.90
N ASP A 697 0.13 -3.26 44.87
CA ASP A 697 0.22 -4.53 45.59
C ASP A 697 -0.35 -5.71 44.77
N GLU A 698 -0.04 -6.93 45.22
CA GLU A 698 -0.45 -8.18 44.57
C GLU A 698 -1.98 -8.31 44.43
N ALA A 699 -2.73 -7.81 45.43
CA ALA A 699 -4.19 -7.88 45.43
C ALA A 699 -4.81 -6.96 44.38
N SER A 700 -4.39 -5.69 44.35
CA SER A 700 -4.84 -4.71 43.35
C SER A 700 -4.45 -5.12 41.95
N PHE A 701 -3.24 -5.66 41.78
CA PHE A 701 -2.78 -6.20 40.50
C PHE A 701 -3.62 -7.39 40.05
N GLY A 702 -3.90 -8.34 40.96
CA GLY A 702 -4.74 -9.50 40.67
C GLY A 702 -6.15 -9.13 40.23
N GLU A 703 -6.77 -8.13 40.85
CA GLU A 703 -8.10 -7.64 40.43
C GLU A 703 -8.04 -6.93 39.07
N ALA A 704 -7.02 -6.11 38.83
CA ALA A 704 -6.81 -5.45 37.56
C ALA A 704 -6.61 -6.45 36.41
N LEU A 705 -5.78 -7.48 36.63
CA LEU A 705 -5.51 -8.53 35.66
C LEU A 705 -6.77 -9.32 35.28
N LYS A 706 -7.68 -9.51 36.23
CA LYS A 706 -8.95 -10.22 36.02
C LYS A 706 -10.05 -9.31 35.45
N SER A 707 -9.90 -7.99 35.53
CA SER A 707 -10.92 -7.01 35.11
C SER A 707 -11.44 -7.15 33.67
N PRO A 708 -10.65 -7.62 32.67
CA PRO A 708 -11.17 -7.83 31.31
C PRO A 708 -12.19 -8.97 31.20
N LEU A 709 -12.23 -9.90 32.17
CA LEU A 709 -13.18 -11.01 32.17
C LEU A 709 -14.44 -10.65 32.94
N GLU A 710 -15.59 -10.87 32.33
CA GLU A 710 -16.89 -10.80 32.99
C GLU A 710 -16.98 -11.84 34.11
N TRP A 711 -17.86 -11.60 35.09
CA TRP A 711 -18.04 -12.52 36.20
C TRP A 711 -18.48 -13.93 35.75
N SER A 712 -19.32 -14.00 34.71
CA SER A 712 -19.73 -15.25 34.04
C SER A 712 -18.53 -16.02 33.49
N GLN A 713 -17.62 -15.34 32.78
CA GLN A 713 -16.40 -15.91 32.23
C GLN A 713 -15.43 -16.38 33.32
N ARG A 714 -15.29 -15.63 34.42
CA ARG A 714 -14.48 -16.05 35.57
C ARG A 714 -15.00 -17.37 36.16
N GLN A 715 -16.32 -17.54 36.28
CA GLN A 715 -16.90 -18.80 36.74
C GLN A 715 -16.66 -19.96 35.78
N LEU A 716 -16.71 -19.71 34.47
CA LEU A 716 -16.38 -20.71 33.46
C LEU A 716 -14.92 -21.18 33.58
N VAL A 717 -13.98 -20.26 33.85
CA VAL A 717 -12.57 -20.61 34.11
C VAL A 717 -12.43 -21.49 35.35
N GLU A 718 -13.12 -21.15 36.45
CA GLU A 718 -13.11 -21.96 37.66
C GLU A 718 -13.72 -23.36 37.46
N ARG A 719 -14.77 -23.47 36.64
CA ARG A 719 -15.43 -24.74 36.34
C ARG A 719 -14.60 -25.63 35.41
N HIS A 720 -14.11 -25.08 34.30
CA HIS A 720 -13.54 -25.88 33.21
C HIS A 720 -12.03 -26.10 33.34
N ALA A 721 -11.33 -25.23 34.07
CA ALA A 721 -9.92 -25.40 34.42
C ALA A 721 -9.74 -25.21 35.93
N PRO A 722 -10.19 -26.15 36.78
CA PRO A 722 -10.14 -25.97 38.24
C PRO A 722 -8.69 -25.97 38.76
N THR A 723 -8.45 -25.30 39.89
CA THR A 723 -7.12 -25.29 40.54
C THR A 723 -6.81 -26.60 41.26
N ARG A 724 -7.83 -27.39 41.63
CA ARG A 724 -7.70 -28.66 42.34
C ARG A 724 -8.73 -29.66 41.84
N ILE A 725 -8.44 -30.95 41.99
CA ILE A 725 -9.36 -32.05 41.72
C ILE A 725 -9.37 -33.02 42.90
N THR A 726 -10.56 -33.54 43.21
CA THR A 726 -10.74 -34.60 44.19
C THR A 726 -10.33 -35.92 43.56
N VAL A 727 -9.36 -36.61 44.18
CA VAL A 727 -8.90 -37.94 43.75
C VAL A 727 -9.65 -39.03 44.55
N PRO A 728 -9.67 -40.31 44.09
CA PRO A 728 -10.44 -41.38 44.74
C PRO A 728 -10.21 -41.57 46.24
N SER A 729 -9.04 -41.18 46.76
CA SER A 729 -8.76 -41.18 48.21
C SER A 729 -9.60 -40.19 49.03
N GLY A 730 -10.37 -39.32 48.37
CA GLY A 730 -11.15 -38.24 48.97
C GLY A 730 -10.36 -36.95 49.22
N LEU A 731 -9.06 -36.92 48.89
CA LEU A 731 -8.22 -35.72 49.02
C LEU A 731 -8.28 -34.84 47.77
N GLU A 732 -8.10 -33.53 47.96
CA GLU A 732 -7.94 -32.59 46.85
C GLU A 732 -6.46 -32.39 46.50
N ARG A 733 -6.14 -32.54 45.21
CA ARG A 733 -4.79 -32.38 44.67
C ARG A 733 -4.73 -31.20 43.69
N PRO A 734 -3.70 -30.35 43.77
CA PRO A 734 -3.57 -29.21 42.88
C PRO A 734 -3.28 -29.66 41.45
N ILE A 735 -3.79 -28.90 40.49
CA ILE A 735 -3.47 -29.03 39.07
C ILE A 735 -2.52 -27.89 38.71
N SER A 736 -1.41 -28.21 38.07
CA SER A 736 -0.47 -27.21 37.54
C SER A 736 -0.72 -27.00 36.05
N TYR A 737 -0.90 -25.74 35.66
CA TYR A 737 -1.05 -25.29 34.28
C TYR A 737 0.23 -24.57 33.86
N ALA A 738 0.62 -24.75 32.61
CA ALA A 738 1.81 -24.12 32.05
C ALA A 738 1.61 -23.81 30.57
N LEU A 739 2.33 -22.82 30.07
CA LEU A 739 2.39 -22.44 28.67
C LEU A 739 3.81 -22.69 28.16
N ASP A 740 3.94 -23.04 26.88
CA ASP A 740 5.22 -23.14 26.21
C ASP A 740 5.86 -21.75 26.09
N SER A 741 7.16 -21.64 26.39
CA SER A 741 7.85 -20.35 26.42
C SER A 741 8.13 -19.75 25.04
N GLU A 742 8.16 -20.58 23.98
CA GLU A 742 8.42 -20.12 22.61
C GLU A 742 7.13 -19.96 21.81
N SER A 743 6.22 -20.94 21.85
CA SER A 743 4.98 -20.88 21.08
C SER A 743 3.82 -20.22 21.81
N GLY A 744 3.88 -20.13 23.14
CA GLY A 744 2.75 -19.67 23.97
C GLY A 744 1.61 -20.69 24.07
N ASP A 745 1.75 -21.88 23.48
CA ASP A 745 0.71 -22.90 23.49
C ASP A 745 0.56 -23.54 24.89
N PRO A 746 -0.66 -23.93 25.29
CA PRO A 746 -0.85 -24.59 26.57
C PRO A 746 -0.24 -25.99 26.60
N LEU A 747 0.60 -26.23 27.61
CA LEU A 747 1.11 -27.55 27.91
C LEU A 747 0.03 -28.41 28.59
N PRO A 748 0.12 -29.75 28.50
CA PRO A 748 -0.81 -30.63 29.18
C PRO A 748 -0.83 -30.36 30.70
N PRO A 749 -2.01 -30.13 31.30
CA PRO A 749 -2.14 -29.83 32.73
C PRO A 749 -1.69 -31.02 33.58
N VAL A 750 -0.91 -30.75 34.62
CA VAL A 750 -0.24 -31.78 35.42
C VAL A 750 -0.92 -31.99 36.75
N LEU A 751 -1.22 -33.25 37.08
CA LEU A 751 -1.67 -33.69 38.39
C LEU A 751 -0.59 -34.55 39.04
N ALA A 752 0.14 -33.95 40.00
CA ALA A 752 1.10 -34.69 40.83
C ALA A 752 0.36 -35.37 41.99
N VAL A 753 0.27 -36.70 41.95
CA VAL A 753 -0.55 -37.48 42.88
C VAL A 753 0.13 -38.79 43.25
N LYS A 754 0.00 -39.20 44.51
CA LYS A 754 0.52 -40.49 44.97
C LYS A 754 -0.26 -41.63 44.32
N LEU A 755 0.44 -42.64 43.80
CA LEU A 755 -0.16 -43.74 43.04
C LEU A 755 -1.30 -44.43 43.81
N GLN A 756 -1.11 -44.67 45.09
CA GLN A 756 -2.09 -45.28 46.00
C GLN A 756 -3.39 -44.49 46.19
N GLU A 757 -3.41 -43.21 45.84
CA GLU A 757 -4.60 -42.36 45.93
C GLU A 757 -5.50 -42.47 44.68
N LEU A 758 -5.02 -43.15 43.63
CA LEU A 758 -5.74 -43.38 42.38
C LEU A 758 -6.30 -44.80 42.22
N PHE A 759 -6.10 -45.70 43.20
CA PHE A 759 -6.69 -47.03 43.11
C PHE A 759 -8.22 -46.96 42.98
N GLY A 760 -8.80 -47.87 42.20
CA GLY A 760 -10.22 -47.81 41.87
C GLY A 760 -10.57 -46.85 40.73
N LEU A 761 -9.63 -46.03 40.24
CA LEU A 761 -9.85 -45.15 39.09
C LEU A 761 -9.38 -45.80 37.80
N ALA A 762 -10.34 -46.08 36.92
CA ALA A 762 -10.08 -46.76 35.67
C ALA A 762 -9.47 -45.83 34.60
N ASP A 763 -10.02 -44.63 34.45
CA ASP A 763 -9.68 -43.72 33.36
C ASP A 763 -9.00 -42.45 33.89
N THR A 764 -8.10 -41.88 33.08
CA THR A 764 -7.42 -40.62 33.40
C THR A 764 -8.45 -39.51 33.61
N PRO A 765 -8.40 -38.75 34.73
CA PRO A 765 -9.26 -37.59 34.93
C PRO A 765 -9.11 -36.59 33.79
N ARG A 766 -10.23 -36.00 33.38
CA ARG A 766 -10.28 -35.00 32.30
C ARG A 766 -10.92 -33.71 32.81
N ILE A 767 -10.41 -32.59 32.34
CA ILE A 767 -10.97 -31.25 32.56
C ILE A 767 -11.50 -30.69 31.22
N ALA A 768 -11.96 -29.43 31.22
CA ALA A 768 -12.55 -28.77 30.05
C ALA A 768 -13.70 -29.61 29.43
N ASP A 769 -14.66 -30.02 30.27
CA ASP A 769 -15.78 -30.88 29.90
C ASP A 769 -15.36 -32.19 29.19
N GLY A 770 -14.30 -32.82 29.70
CA GLY A 770 -13.83 -34.11 29.21
C GLY A 770 -12.83 -34.03 28.05
N ARG A 771 -12.56 -32.84 27.50
CA ARG A 771 -11.69 -32.67 26.33
C ARG A 771 -10.23 -32.93 26.62
N VAL A 772 -9.75 -32.50 27.79
CA VAL A 772 -8.31 -32.47 28.09
C VAL A 772 -7.97 -33.47 29.19
N PRO A 773 -7.22 -34.53 28.90
CA PRO A 773 -6.73 -35.46 29.92
C PRO A 773 -5.63 -34.80 30.76
N LEU A 774 -5.65 -35.06 32.07
CA LEU A 774 -4.57 -34.65 32.95
C LEU A 774 -3.33 -35.53 32.72
N THR A 775 -2.15 -34.92 32.73
CA THR A 775 -0.89 -35.64 32.80
C THR A 775 -0.62 -36.02 34.25
N LEU A 776 -0.67 -37.31 34.53
CA LEU A 776 -0.47 -37.85 35.88
C LEU A 776 1.02 -38.00 36.15
N HIS A 777 1.54 -37.22 37.09
CA HIS A 777 2.85 -37.47 37.69
C HIS A 777 2.62 -38.37 38.90
N LEU A 778 2.75 -39.68 38.68
CA LEU A 778 2.51 -40.70 39.70
C LEU A 778 3.67 -40.72 40.68
N LEU A 779 3.36 -40.50 41.96
CA LEU A 779 4.35 -40.40 43.03
C LEU A 779 4.30 -41.62 43.96
N SER A 780 5.45 -41.95 44.53
CA SER A 780 5.57 -42.90 45.64
C SER A 780 4.97 -42.33 46.94
N PRO A 781 4.79 -43.15 47.99
CA PRO A 781 4.31 -42.66 49.29
C PRO A 781 5.17 -41.52 49.86
N GLY A 782 6.48 -41.57 49.61
CA GLY A 782 7.46 -40.54 49.98
C GLY A 782 7.57 -39.36 49.01
N GLY A 783 6.69 -39.25 48.01
CA GLY A 783 6.63 -38.10 47.09
C GLY A 783 7.63 -38.13 45.93
N ARG A 784 8.41 -39.21 45.78
CA ARG A 784 9.33 -39.36 44.64
C ARG A 784 8.57 -39.76 43.35
N PRO A 785 8.92 -39.22 42.18
CA PRO A 785 8.35 -39.63 40.89
C PRO A 785 8.53 -41.12 40.62
N LEU A 786 7.48 -41.76 40.13
CA LEU A 786 7.47 -43.16 39.70
C LEU A 786 7.29 -43.27 38.20
N GLN A 787 6.24 -42.63 37.68
CA GLN A 787 5.87 -42.71 36.27
C GLN A 787 5.11 -41.43 35.88
N VAL A 788 5.25 -41.03 34.61
CA VAL A 788 4.41 -40.01 33.98
C VAL A 788 3.51 -40.70 32.96
N THR A 789 2.20 -40.44 33.00
CA THR A 789 1.25 -41.01 32.02
C THR A 789 0.06 -40.08 31.78
N GLN A 790 -0.47 -40.09 30.56
CA GLN A 790 -1.78 -39.52 30.21
C GLN A 790 -2.84 -40.61 29.98
N ASP A 791 -2.44 -41.88 30.03
CA ASP A 791 -3.29 -43.06 29.88
C ASP A 791 -3.13 -43.95 31.11
N LEU A 792 -3.99 -43.70 32.10
CA LEU A 792 -4.01 -44.43 33.35
C LEU A 792 -4.41 -45.90 33.15
N ARG A 793 -5.29 -46.17 32.18
CA ARG A 793 -5.77 -47.51 31.87
C ARG A 793 -4.63 -48.38 31.34
N ASN A 794 -3.89 -47.88 30.35
CA ASN A 794 -2.71 -48.55 29.81
C ASN A 794 -1.62 -48.72 30.89
N PHE A 795 -1.44 -47.75 31.79
CA PHE A 795 -0.52 -47.87 32.92
C PHE A 795 -0.88 -49.06 33.83
N TRP A 796 -2.16 -49.24 34.17
CA TRP A 796 -2.60 -50.36 34.99
C TRP A 796 -2.39 -51.71 34.31
N GLU A 797 -2.66 -51.80 33.01
CA GLU A 797 -2.53 -53.04 32.23
C GLU A 797 -1.06 -53.46 32.04
N ASN A 798 -0.18 -52.51 31.72
CA ASN A 798 1.14 -52.84 31.16
C ASN A 798 2.32 -52.41 32.03
N THR A 799 2.17 -51.43 32.93
CA THR A 799 3.30 -50.84 33.67
C THR A 799 3.21 -51.04 35.18
N TYR A 800 2.00 -51.14 35.74
CA TYR A 800 1.80 -51.21 37.19
C TYR A 800 2.46 -52.42 37.85
N ALA A 801 2.50 -53.59 37.18
CA ALA A 801 3.10 -54.81 37.75
C ALA A 801 4.58 -54.63 38.13
N GLU A 802 5.34 -53.91 37.31
CA GLU A 802 6.76 -53.61 37.56
C GLU A 802 6.92 -52.58 38.69
N VAL A 803 6.18 -51.47 38.62
CA VAL A 803 6.18 -50.42 39.65
C VAL A 803 5.80 -51.00 41.00
N LYS A 804 4.81 -51.88 41.03
CA LYS A 804 4.37 -52.59 42.23
C LYS A 804 5.47 -53.46 42.84
N LYS A 805 6.22 -54.22 42.03
CA LYS A 805 7.31 -55.09 42.52
C LYS A 805 8.37 -54.24 43.23
N GLU A 806 8.73 -53.11 42.65
CA GLU A 806 9.67 -52.16 43.24
C GLU A 806 9.11 -51.54 44.54
N MET A 807 7.85 -51.10 44.49
CA MET A 807 7.22 -50.40 45.62
C MET A 807 6.90 -51.32 46.80
N LYS A 808 6.59 -52.61 46.57
CA LYS A 808 6.46 -53.61 47.65
C LYS A 808 7.77 -53.77 48.43
N GLY A 809 8.93 -53.68 47.76
CA GLY A 809 10.24 -53.73 48.40
C GLY A 809 10.58 -52.47 49.19
N ARG A 810 10.35 -51.28 48.61
CA ARG A 810 10.71 -49.99 49.22
C ARG A 810 9.70 -49.48 50.27
N TYR A 811 8.42 -49.78 50.10
CA TYR A 811 7.32 -49.31 50.96
C TYR A 811 6.39 -50.47 51.36
N PRO A 812 6.85 -51.46 52.13
CA PRO A 812 6.08 -52.68 52.43
C PRO A 812 4.83 -52.43 53.29
N ARG A 813 4.75 -51.29 53.98
CA ARG A 813 3.60 -50.92 54.83
C ARG A 813 2.44 -50.25 54.07
N HIS A 814 2.61 -50.01 52.77
CA HIS A 814 1.59 -49.41 51.93
C HIS A 814 0.82 -50.48 51.13
N PRO A 815 -0.47 -50.27 50.83
CA PRO A 815 -1.24 -51.22 50.05
C PRO A 815 -0.78 -51.21 48.59
N TRP A 816 -0.39 -52.39 48.10
CA TRP A 816 0.04 -52.62 46.71
C TRP A 816 -0.77 -53.80 46.12
N PRO A 817 -2.05 -53.58 45.80
CA PRO A 817 -3.00 -54.63 45.44
C PRO A 817 -2.58 -55.40 44.18
N ASP A 818 -3.00 -56.66 44.09
CA ASP A 818 -2.94 -57.47 42.86
C ASP A 818 -3.91 -56.94 41.80
N ASP A 819 -5.09 -56.48 42.23
CA ASP A 819 -6.05 -55.79 41.38
C ASP A 819 -6.13 -54.28 41.75
N PRO A 820 -5.49 -53.37 40.98
CA PRO A 820 -5.58 -51.93 41.23
C PRO A 820 -6.94 -51.32 40.84
N TRP A 821 -7.77 -52.03 40.06
CA TRP A 821 -9.04 -51.53 39.50
C TRP A 821 -10.17 -51.51 40.51
N THR A 822 -10.15 -52.40 41.49
CA THR A 822 -11.20 -52.52 42.52
C THR A 822 -10.71 -52.16 43.92
N ALA A 823 -9.41 -51.89 44.07
CA ALA A 823 -8.81 -51.57 45.35
C ALA A 823 -9.26 -50.20 45.86
N THR A 824 -9.57 -50.13 47.15
CA THR A 824 -9.93 -48.88 47.82
C THR A 824 -8.71 -47.96 47.91
N ALA A 825 -8.81 -46.78 47.29
CA ALA A 825 -7.78 -45.75 47.40
C ALA A 825 -7.60 -45.29 48.85
N THR A 826 -6.35 -45.02 49.23
CA THR A 826 -6.05 -44.51 50.57
C THR A 826 -4.80 -43.63 50.55
N HIS A 827 -4.80 -42.62 51.42
CA HIS A 827 -3.62 -41.79 51.67
C HIS A 827 -2.79 -42.32 52.86
N ARG A 828 -3.26 -43.36 53.57
CA ARG A 828 -2.68 -43.88 54.82
C ARG A 828 -1.93 -45.20 54.59
N ALA A 829 -0.90 -45.46 55.41
CA ALA A 829 -0.27 -46.78 55.52
C ALA A 829 -1.21 -47.77 56.25
N LYS A 830 -1.01 -49.08 56.05
CA LYS A 830 -1.79 -50.12 56.76
C LYS A 830 -1.66 -49.97 58.28
N PRO A 831 -2.73 -50.18 59.07
CA PRO A 831 -2.64 -50.25 60.54
C PRO A 831 -1.71 -51.39 60.98
N ARG A 832 -0.99 -51.22 62.09
CA ARG A 832 -0.14 -52.29 62.65
C ARG A 832 -1.02 -53.48 63.08
N GLY A 833 -0.83 -54.65 62.48
CA GLY A 833 -1.47 -55.92 62.92
C GLY A 833 -2.29 -56.67 61.87
N THR A 834 -2.28 -56.27 60.59
CA THR A 834 -2.98 -56.95 59.47
C THR A 834 -2.07 -57.24 58.30
#